data_AF-A0A2E2UDG5-F1
#
_entry.id   AF-A0A2E2UDG5-F1
#
_cell.length_a   1.000
_cell.length_b   1.000
_cell.length_c   1.000
_cell.angle_alpha   90.00
_cell.angle_beta   90.00
_cell.angle_gamma   90.00
#
_symmetry.space_group_name_H-M   'P 1'
#
loop_
_entity.id
_entity.type
_entity.pdbx_description
1 polymer ?
#
loop_
_entity_poly.entity_id
_entity_poly.type
_entity_poly.pdbx_seq_one_letter_code
_entity_poly.pdbx_strand_id
1 'polypeptide(L)'
;MKSFVLSFLFFCICSPSFSLSWLEEVDQSFGTVFGSCDWQESDVDEYFGYRCTLPFWHRDDHTYRATPEVPRDFNSLIDNVVFSSAALEIYNFNKCQTDFYEHYMTNELQEETSMEELSDDNLVKRAWNQFQISKSDIRQNDEVVQESLERHLLVSDMVSCTSYFPGDCAMNFLDSERAHQERTIENRRSIQELVSAIPMGNRPSMKSKLLELSNMVPPPTAEEFRSEYNKVIKRLATEASDSFAAISEKSYESPVGSGKRYFHINRDEDAAFRRSLVTNGLVHNALINAEMDPEFIQNVVCRHNSTYVDGANSRMVAEIAASILIPTAGVMLRARSALMLGRLGLSSRAMNFSTIERSSISLMLFGAGLTTGMEAYGETYALTRDMIDSCMPEEYLASKASNECNPEKQMYEIKSEASIVACLSTWLLPGTMTAASARKMFRNADDVARMTPAPISAADEIASEADEIIVRAPADTIAPTPPRSSGVSPPSSRLNTVAPNEILDEVTQELPPSTSEQLLRQNYATRSIADENANEAFLELARQSEPQPGVVFIDSQNQSLKWLNDNLEDKALVDALTNRHNAMIQEALIRFQRENPSLSLLPYSDYKGARFAIRGPPGAEDELMSQLRRILDEVDDRFMQELRDNNYTTITTEALGSEWFGSGIGRTGDHANVQARFPPFSTWSDVTETFQLTQGQISGLRMRYGDTPLISRHGTPTPAVFELLRKKSDNSEVARILNNRHGLNLGAENIQQFRDYFENIDQFSPGLLLARRESHDFSAGVNGGMTIDFAGVGSLNAEATARALAENSDLNDAIAATRIREGGVTDFLDGLKTRSRETITEVLGRHNITVDITVSGDDLVAIPSGVITPQIQRELILAQAEAGVPSSMRVSFFPAGMADVNSRAVIAAQGEGIEKTLRARLESRFTQDELRSLIFATNMQGTSPGSGAVELITNGGLTGTQQRILQEEFTNAVRIYNQRNNLNFAP
;
A
#
# COMPACT_ATOMS: atom_id res chain seq x y z
N MET A 1 -7.90 26.49 19.11
CA MET A 1 -6.86 27.05 18.22
C MET A 1 -7.34 27.20 16.77
N LYS A 2 -7.92 26.16 16.14
CA LYS A 2 -8.43 26.19 14.76
C LYS A 2 -9.50 27.28 14.53
N SER A 3 -10.49 27.37 15.43
CA SER A 3 -11.53 28.42 15.40
C SER A 3 -10.98 29.83 15.66
N PHE A 4 -9.92 29.98 16.47
CA PHE A 4 -9.29 31.28 16.75
C PHE A 4 -8.56 31.82 15.51
N VAL A 5 -7.77 30.98 14.83
CA VAL A 5 -7.03 31.36 13.62
C VAL A 5 -8.00 31.71 12.47
N LEU A 6 -9.03 30.90 12.25
CA LEU A 6 -10.07 31.15 11.24
C LEU A 6 -10.90 32.41 11.53
N SER A 7 -11.25 32.65 12.79
CA SER A 7 -12.09 33.79 13.20
C SER A 7 -11.35 35.13 13.19
N PHE A 8 -10.08 35.15 13.60
CA PHE A 8 -9.26 36.37 13.59
C PHE A 8 -8.86 36.79 12.17
N LEU A 9 -8.62 35.82 11.27
CA LEU A 9 -8.48 36.05 9.83
C LEU A 9 -9.75 36.68 9.23
N PHE A 10 -10.94 36.29 9.71
CA PHE A 10 -12.21 36.88 9.30
C PHE A 10 -12.41 38.32 9.82
N PHE A 11 -11.98 38.59 11.07
CA PHE A 11 -12.08 39.90 11.73
C PHE A 11 -11.25 41.00 11.03
N CYS A 12 -10.12 40.64 10.40
CA CYS A 12 -9.30 41.60 9.65
C CYS A 12 -9.81 41.91 8.23
N ILE A 13 -10.86 41.23 7.74
CA ILE A 13 -11.25 41.26 6.31
C ILE A 13 -12.61 41.95 6.05
N CYS A 14 -13.50 42.15 7.04
CA CYS A 14 -14.87 42.64 6.80
C CYS A 14 -15.36 43.77 7.75
N SER A 15 -16.11 44.73 7.16
CA SER A 15 -16.79 45.97 7.64
C SER A 15 -17.49 45.97 9.04
N PRO A 16 -17.85 47.15 9.62
CA PRO A 16 -17.92 47.44 11.06
C PRO A 16 -19.27 47.15 11.76
N SER A 17 -20.04 46.14 11.34
CA SER A 17 -21.32 45.82 12.00
C SER A 17 -21.33 44.37 12.47
N PHE A 18 -20.81 44.14 13.68
CA PHE A 18 -20.84 42.84 14.34
C PHE A 18 -21.30 42.98 15.81
N SER A 19 -22.07 41.99 16.26
CA SER A 19 -22.71 41.90 17.58
C SER A 19 -21.75 41.42 18.67
N LEU A 20 -21.80 42.05 19.86
CA LEU A 20 -21.03 41.71 21.07
C LEU A 20 -21.24 40.27 21.57
N SER A 21 -22.37 39.63 21.23
CA SER A 21 -22.71 38.27 21.68
C SER A 21 -21.72 37.19 21.22
N TRP A 22 -20.96 37.45 20.15
CA TRP A 22 -20.01 36.51 19.57
C TRP A 22 -18.65 36.49 20.29
N LEU A 23 -18.21 37.65 20.82
CA LEU A 23 -16.98 37.72 21.61
C LEU A 23 -17.11 36.93 22.92
N GLU A 24 -18.30 36.92 23.53
CA GLU A 24 -18.60 36.10 24.71
C GLU A 24 -18.52 34.58 24.42
N GLU A 25 -18.81 34.15 23.19
CA GLU A 25 -18.81 32.74 22.79
C GLU A 25 -17.39 32.20 22.50
N VAL A 26 -16.52 33.05 21.93
CA VAL A 26 -15.08 32.78 21.79
C VAL A 26 -14.40 32.72 23.16
N ASP A 27 -14.80 33.61 24.07
CA ASP A 27 -14.29 33.65 25.45
C ASP A 27 -14.69 32.43 26.28
N GLN A 28 -15.92 31.93 26.10
CA GLN A 28 -16.38 30.68 26.70
C GLN A 28 -15.63 29.46 26.17
N SER A 29 -15.30 29.44 24.88
CA SER A 29 -14.67 28.28 24.22
C SER A 29 -13.17 28.14 24.47
N PHE A 30 -12.47 29.25 24.76
CA PHE A 30 -11.01 29.25 24.93
C PHE A 30 -10.53 29.79 26.29
N GLY A 31 -11.44 30.26 27.16
CA GLY A 31 -11.11 31.04 28.35
C GLY A 31 -10.66 32.46 27.98
N THR A 32 -10.90 33.45 28.86
CA THR A 32 -10.68 34.89 28.61
C THR A 32 -9.44 35.20 27.76
N VAL A 33 -9.62 35.39 26.45
CA VAL A 33 -8.54 35.77 25.52
C VAL A 33 -8.45 37.30 25.47
N PHE A 34 -9.56 37.99 25.68
CA PHE A 34 -9.66 39.44 25.68
C PHE A 34 -10.18 39.94 27.04
N GLY A 35 -9.59 41.01 27.56
CA GLY A 35 -10.17 41.84 28.60
C GLY A 35 -11.27 42.76 28.05
N SER A 36 -11.80 43.67 28.86
CA SER A 36 -12.87 44.59 28.47
C SER A 36 -12.51 45.38 27.20
N CYS A 37 -13.39 45.33 26.19
CA CYS A 37 -13.30 46.19 25.01
C CYS A 37 -14.24 47.38 25.21
N ASP A 38 -13.70 48.60 25.16
CA ASP A 38 -14.48 49.83 25.36
C ASP A 38 -14.58 50.64 24.06
N TRP A 39 -15.71 51.33 23.89
CA TRP A 39 -16.02 52.10 22.68
C TRP A 39 -15.66 53.57 22.90
N GLN A 40 -14.89 54.18 21.99
CA GLN A 40 -14.62 55.62 22.01
C GLN A 40 -14.96 56.26 20.66
N GLU A 41 -15.80 57.29 20.72
CA GLU A 41 -16.04 58.23 19.64
C GLU A 41 -14.83 59.19 19.56
N SER A 42 -14.19 59.30 18.39
CA SER A 42 -13.13 60.29 18.15
C SER A 42 -13.62 61.34 17.15
N ASP A 43 -13.41 62.63 17.48
CA ASP A 43 -13.87 63.82 16.74
C ASP A 43 -13.15 64.09 15.39
N VAL A 44 -12.76 63.05 14.64
CA VAL A 44 -12.22 63.25 13.29
C VAL A 44 -12.92 62.31 12.32
N ASP A 45 -13.58 62.91 11.33
CA ASP A 45 -14.33 62.21 10.29
C ASP A 45 -13.45 61.14 9.61
N GLU A 46 -14.02 59.94 9.55
CA GLU A 46 -13.49 58.68 9.00
C GLU A 46 -12.66 57.80 9.97
N TYR A 47 -13.30 56.72 10.42
CA TYR A 47 -12.85 55.51 11.15
C TYR A 47 -13.25 55.40 12.64
N PHE A 48 -14.08 54.39 12.93
CA PHE A 48 -14.36 53.88 14.27
C PHE A 48 -13.25 52.89 14.70
N GLY A 49 -12.77 52.98 15.95
CA GLY A 49 -11.78 52.05 16.50
C GLY A 49 -12.23 51.42 17.81
N TYR A 50 -12.00 50.11 17.97
CA TYR A 50 -12.20 49.38 19.22
C TYR A 50 -10.89 49.30 20.00
N ARG A 51 -10.93 49.50 21.32
CA ARG A 51 -9.79 49.28 22.21
C ARG A 51 -10.04 48.03 23.05
N CYS A 52 -9.46 46.89 22.65
CA CYS A 52 -9.49 45.66 23.44
C CYS A 52 -8.19 45.52 24.23
N THR A 53 -8.29 45.27 25.53
CA THR A 53 -7.14 44.94 26.38
C THR A 53 -6.89 43.44 26.30
N LEU A 54 -5.65 42.99 26.09
CA LEU A 54 -5.30 41.57 26.23
C LEU A 54 -4.77 41.34 27.66
N PRO A 55 -5.27 40.35 28.41
CA PRO A 55 -4.92 40.16 29.83
C PRO A 55 -3.41 39.95 30.09
N PHE A 56 -2.66 39.60 29.05
CA PHE A 56 -1.25 39.20 29.09
C PHE A 56 -0.25 40.33 28.75
N TRP A 57 -0.71 41.56 28.52
CA TRP A 57 0.17 42.71 28.24
C TRP A 57 0.10 43.74 29.38
N HIS A 58 1.12 43.78 30.22
CA HIS A 58 1.24 44.80 31.24
C HIS A 58 1.57 46.17 30.60
N ARG A 59 0.59 47.07 30.63
CA ARG A 59 0.70 48.50 30.99
C ARG A 59 1.69 49.40 30.23
N ASP A 60 1.85 49.25 28.92
CA ASP A 60 2.32 50.35 28.06
C ASP A 60 1.27 50.67 26.99
N ASP A 61 0.84 51.93 26.93
CA ASP A 61 -0.17 52.47 26.02
C ASP A 61 0.27 52.32 24.56
N HIS A 62 -0.07 51.21 23.91
CA HIS A 62 0.03 51.05 22.46
C HIS A 62 -1.36 51.14 21.83
N THR A 63 -1.67 52.28 21.22
CA THR A 63 -2.78 52.42 20.28
C THR A 63 -2.40 51.75 18.96
N TYR A 64 -3.05 50.64 18.63
CA TYR A 64 -2.90 50.01 17.32
C TYR A 64 -3.56 50.89 16.24
N ARG A 65 -2.74 51.69 15.54
CA ARG A 65 -3.10 52.19 14.20
C ARG A 65 -2.75 51.11 13.19
N ALA A 66 -3.65 50.80 12.28
CA ALA A 66 -3.36 49.91 11.16
C ALA A 66 -2.27 50.54 10.26
N THR A 67 -1.01 50.25 10.57
CA THR A 67 0.16 50.57 9.74
C THR A 67 0.72 49.27 9.13
N PRO A 68 1.62 49.34 8.12
CA PRO A 68 2.11 48.16 7.38
C PRO A 68 2.95 47.14 8.19
N GLU A 69 3.09 47.28 9.51
CA GLU A 69 3.95 46.44 10.38
C GLU A 69 3.25 45.19 10.97
N VAL A 70 1.98 44.95 10.60
CA VAL A 70 1.15 43.80 11.03
C VAL A 70 1.82 42.40 10.99
N PRO A 71 2.77 42.06 10.08
CA PRO A 71 3.33 40.71 10.01
C PRO A 71 4.17 40.26 11.22
N ARG A 72 4.82 41.19 11.94
CA ARG A 72 5.70 40.82 13.08
C ARG A 72 4.92 40.43 14.33
N ASP A 73 3.86 41.17 14.63
CA ASP A 73 3.04 40.95 15.83
C ASP A 73 2.23 39.66 15.72
N PHE A 74 1.78 39.31 14.51
CA PHE A 74 1.04 38.07 14.26
C PHE A 74 1.91 36.81 14.46
N ASN A 75 3.16 36.83 13.98
CA ASN A 75 4.06 35.70 14.16
C ASN A 75 4.44 35.50 15.63
N SER A 76 4.62 36.60 16.37
CA SER A 76 4.86 36.53 17.82
C SER A 76 3.68 35.94 18.58
N LEU A 77 2.44 36.28 18.17
CA LEU A 77 1.23 35.71 18.76
C LEU A 77 1.12 34.21 18.49
N ILE A 78 1.33 33.77 17.24
CA ILE A 78 1.33 32.34 16.88
C ILE A 78 2.38 31.60 17.69
N ASP A 79 3.61 32.10 17.75
CA ASP A 79 4.69 31.47 18.51
C ASP A 79 4.30 31.33 19.97
N ASN A 80 3.76 32.38 20.59
CA ASN A 80 3.35 32.33 21.99
C ASN A 80 2.24 31.30 22.23
N VAL A 81 1.25 31.19 21.34
CA VAL A 81 0.19 30.17 21.46
C VAL A 81 0.77 28.76 21.32
N VAL A 82 1.59 28.52 20.29
CA VAL A 82 2.17 27.20 20.01
C VAL A 82 3.08 26.73 21.13
N PHE A 83 3.99 27.59 21.60
CA PHE A 83 4.90 27.25 22.69
C PHE A 83 4.17 27.09 24.03
N SER A 84 3.16 27.91 24.31
CA SER A 84 2.37 27.76 25.55
C SER A 84 1.57 26.47 25.56
N SER A 85 1.01 26.05 24.42
CA SER A 85 0.33 24.76 24.28
C SER A 85 1.29 23.59 24.48
N ALA A 86 2.46 23.61 23.82
CA ALA A 86 3.47 22.57 23.98
C ALA A 86 3.98 22.47 25.43
N ALA A 87 4.14 23.60 26.12
CA ALA A 87 4.55 23.60 27.51
C ALA A 87 3.46 23.11 28.47
N LEU A 88 2.18 23.39 28.19
CA LEU A 88 1.08 22.82 28.95
C LEU A 88 1.05 21.28 28.84
N GLU A 89 1.27 20.73 27.64
CA GLU A 89 1.36 19.29 27.45
C GLU A 89 2.50 18.67 28.26
N ILE A 90 3.69 19.28 28.23
CA ILE A 90 4.85 18.79 28.99
C ILE A 90 4.65 18.94 30.48
N TYR A 91 4.00 20.01 30.93
CA TYR A 91 3.68 20.19 32.34
C TYR A 91 2.79 19.04 32.82
N ASN A 92 1.74 18.72 32.06
CA ASN A 92 0.83 17.62 32.41
C ASN A 92 1.56 16.26 32.38
N PHE A 93 2.44 16.05 31.39
CA PHE A 93 3.25 14.84 31.29
C PHE A 93 4.23 14.69 32.46
N ASN A 94 5.04 15.71 32.75
CA ASN A 94 6.02 15.69 33.84
C ASN A 94 5.34 15.57 35.20
N LYS A 95 4.20 16.25 35.39
CA LYS A 95 3.37 16.06 36.58
C LYS A 95 2.97 14.61 36.73
N CYS A 96 2.48 14.01 35.65
CA CYS A 96 2.01 12.64 35.70
C CYS A 96 3.12 11.62 35.95
N GLN A 97 4.30 11.84 35.37
CA GLN A 97 5.49 11.02 35.68
C GLN A 97 5.91 11.18 37.15
N THR A 98 5.89 12.41 37.67
CA THR A 98 6.22 12.68 39.08
C THR A 98 5.24 11.97 40.00
N ASP A 99 3.94 12.14 39.78
CA ASP A 99 2.86 11.49 40.56
C ASP A 99 2.99 9.95 40.48
N PHE A 100 3.32 9.41 39.29
CA PHE A 100 3.57 7.98 39.10
C PHE A 100 4.75 7.48 39.94
N TYR A 101 5.91 8.15 39.87
CA TYR A 101 7.10 7.73 40.62
C TYR A 101 6.94 7.92 42.13
N GLU A 102 6.28 9.00 42.56
CA GLU A 102 5.97 9.23 43.98
C GLU A 102 5.05 8.14 44.50
N HIS A 103 3.93 7.87 43.82
CA HIS A 103 3.00 6.81 44.18
C HIS A 103 3.70 5.45 44.31
N TYR A 104 4.60 5.15 43.36
CA TYR A 104 5.39 3.94 43.36
C TYR A 104 6.34 3.86 44.58
N MET A 105 7.09 4.92 44.84
CA MET A 105 8.03 4.98 45.96
C MET A 105 7.33 4.98 47.32
N THR A 106 6.14 5.59 47.44
CA THR A 106 5.39 5.67 48.70
C THR A 106 4.65 4.38 49.04
N ASN A 107 4.09 3.68 48.04
CA ASN A 107 3.40 2.41 48.29
C ASN A 107 4.38 1.29 48.63
N GLU A 108 5.59 1.29 48.06
CA GLU A 108 6.64 0.33 48.43
C GLU A 108 7.12 0.52 49.89
N LEU A 109 6.95 1.72 50.46
CA LEU A 109 7.30 2.05 51.86
C LEU A 109 6.18 1.75 52.88
N GLN A 110 4.93 1.52 52.44
CA GLN A 110 3.79 1.26 53.34
C GLN A 110 3.44 -0.22 53.51
N GLU A 111 3.89 -1.11 52.61
CA GLU A 111 3.59 -2.55 52.65
C GLU A 111 4.61 -3.39 53.47
N GLU A 112 4.97 -2.94 54.67
CA GLU A 112 5.51 -3.84 55.71
C GLU A 112 4.42 -4.45 56.60
N THR A 113 3.15 -4.08 56.40
CA THR A 113 2.04 -4.55 57.25
C THR A 113 0.79 -4.93 56.45
N SER A 114 0.67 -6.24 56.21
CA SER A 114 -0.58 -6.99 55.96
C SER A 114 -1.45 -6.62 54.75
N MET A 115 -1.08 -7.14 53.56
CA MET A 115 -2.03 -7.55 52.51
C MET A 115 -1.40 -8.67 51.68
N GLU A 116 -1.66 -9.92 52.07
CA GLU A 116 -1.04 -11.12 51.50
C GLU A 116 -1.84 -11.74 50.34
N GLU A 117 -2.95 -11.13 49.90
CA GLU A 117 -3.84 -11.70 48.86
C GLU A 117 -4.26 -10.75 47.71
N LEU A 118 -3.66 -9.56 47.59
CA LEU A 118 -3.92 -8.65 46.44
C LEU A 118 -2.68 -8.08 45.72
N SER A 119 -1.45 -8.41 46.09
CA SER A 119 -0.23 -7.85 45.48
C SER A 119 0.54 -8.82 44.57
N ASP A 120 -0.17 -9.48 43.65
CA ASP A 120 0.43 -10.12 42.46
C ASP A 120 1.18 -9.12 41.53
N ASP A 121 1.22 -7.85 41.93
CA ASP A 121 1.54 -6.71 41.09
C ASP A 121 2.70 -5.83 41.61
N ASN A 122 3.59 -6.31 42.49
CA ASN A 122 4.82 -5.57 42.79
C ASN A 122 5.68 -5.43 41.51
N LEU A 123 5.82 -4.22 41.00
CA LEU A 123 6.56 -3.89 39.78
C LEU A 123 7.99 -4.45 39.79
N VAL A 124 8.68 -4.42 40.93
CA VAL A 124 10.05 -4.94 41.05
C VAL A 124 10.04 -6.45 40.88
N LYS A 125 9.06 -7.15 41.46
CA LYS A 125 8.90 -8.61 41.32
C LYS A 125 8.62 -8.98 39.87
N ARG A 126 7.76 -8.21 39.17
CA ARG A 126 7.50 -8.39 37.74
C ARG A 126 8.73 -8.09 36.89
N ALA A 127 9.44 -7.01 37.17
CA ALA A 127 10.69 -6.67 36.49
C ALA A 127 11.78 -7.73 36.72
N TRP A 128 11.87 -8.26 37.94
CA TRP A 128 12.77 -9.36 38.27
C TRP A 128 12.41 -10.63 37.48
N ASN A 129 11.14 -11.03 37.46
CA ASN A 129 10.69 -12.21 36.73
C ASN A 129 10.99 -12.08 35.23
N GLN A 130 10.66 -10.93 34.63
CA GLN A 130 10.94 -10.69 33.23
C GLN A 130 12.45 -10.63 32.95
N PHE A 131 13.22 -10.01 33.82
CA PHE A 131 14.67 -10.01 33.73
C PHE A 131 15.25 -11.42 33.82
N GLN A 132 14.72 -12.29 34.69
CA GLN A 132 15.17 -13.69 34.76
C GLN A 132 14.90 -14.47 33.46
N ILE A 133 13.78 -14.19 32.79
CA ILE A 133 13.44 -14.79 31.49
C ILE A 133 14.41 -14.29 30.41
N SER A 134 14.69 -12.99 30.37
CA SER A 134 15.43 -12.37 29.27
C SER A 134 16.94 -12.26 29.49
N LYS A 135 17.47 -12.47 30.70
CA LYS A 135 18.88 -12.17 31.03
C LYS A 135 19.92 -12.94 30.20
N SER A 136 19.66 -14.20 29.85
CA SER A 136 20.59 -15.01 29.06
C SER A 136 20.72 -14.44 27.65
N ASP A 137 19.60 -14.04 27.09
CA ASP A 137 19.50 -13.59 25.71
C ASP A 137 20.02 -12.16 25.60
N ILE A 138 19.74 -11.31 26.60
CA ILE A 138 20.33 -9.97 26.73
C ILE A 138 21.86 -10.10 26.76
N ARG A 139 22.38 -10.98 27.62
CA ARG A 139 23.84 -11.20 27.76
C ARG A 139 24.45 -11.73 26.46
N GLN A 140 23.86 -12.75 25.85
CA GLN A 140 24.36 -13.35 24.60
C GLN A 140 24.42 -12.30 23.49
N ASN A 141 23.37 -11.51 23.31
CA ASN A 141 23.33 -10.47 22.30
C ASN A 141 24.32 -9.35 22.60
N ASP A 142 24.46 -8.93 23.88
CA ASP A 142 25.39 -7.89 24.28
C ASP A 142 26.85 -8.32 24.08
N GLU A 143 27.21 -9.58 24.39
CA GLU A 143 28.53 -10.15 24.12
C GLU A 143 28.90 -10.02 22.62
N VAL A 144 27.96 -10.30 21.70
CA VAL A 144 28.21 -10.14 20.25
C VAL A 144 28.34 -8.67 19.85
N VAL A 145 27.56 -7.77 20.48
CA VAL A 145 27.66 -6.33 20.21
C VAL A 145 28.98 -5.75 20.70
N GLN A 146 29.47 -6.19 21.86
CA GLN A 146 30.78 -5.78 22.39
C GLN A 146 31.92 -6.33 21.53
N GLU A 147 31.87 -7.62 21.15
CA GLU A 147 32.87 -8.22 20.25
C GLU A 147 32.95 -7.44 18.93
N SER A 148 31.80 -7.05 18.37
CA SER A 148 31.74 -6.25 17.16
C SER A 148 32.30 -4.84 17.34
N LEU A 149 32.06 -4.20 18.49
CA LEU A 149 32.61 -2.88 18.78
C LEU A 149 34.14 -2.94 18.92
N GLU A 150 34.67 -3.95 19.62
CA GLU A 150 36.11 -4.19 19.74
C GLU A 150 36.75 -4.47 18.37
N ARG A 151 36.09 -5.31 17.56
CA ARG A 151 36.53 -5.59 16.19
C ARG A 151 36.52 -4.34 15.32
N HIS A 152 35.48 -3.52 15.40
CA HIS A 152 35.38 -2.28 14.63
C HIS A 152 36.50 -1.29 14.97
N LEU A 153 36.88 -1.19 16.26
CA LEU A 153 38.03 -0.39 16.69
C LEU A 153 39.35 -0.94 16.11
N LEU A 154 39.55 -2.26 16.12
CA LEU A 154 40.73 -2.90 15.52
C LEU A 154 40.79 -2.73 13.99
N VAL A 155 39.64 -2.79 13.31
CA VAL A 155 39.53 -2.62 11.86
C VAL A 155 39.76 -1.16 11.46
N SER A 156 39.21 -0.20 12.22
CA SER A 156 39.47 1.23 12.03
C SER A 156 40.98 1.53 12.09
N ASP A 157 41.71 0.86 13.00
CA ASP A 157 43.17 0.98 13.08
C ASP A 157 43.89 0.30 11.91
N MET A 158 43.41 -0.85 11.40
CA MET A 158 44.01 -1.57 10.25
C MET A 158 43.76 -0.90 8.89
N VAL A 159 42.59 -0.30 8.68
CA VAL A 159 42.23 0.36 7.40
C VAL A 159 43.15 1.56 7.14
N SER A 160 43.70 2.17 8.19
CA SER A 160 44.75 3.21 8.09
C SER A 160 46.07 2.73 7.45
N CYS A 161 46.26 1.42 7.25
CA CYS A 161 47.50 0.81 6.72
C CYS A 161 47.36 0.14 5.32
N THR A 162 46.23 0.29 4.62
CA THR A 162 45.84 -0.57 3.48
C THR A 162 46.40 -0.23 2.09
N SER A 163 47.55 0.45 1.97
CA SER A 163 48.17 0.70 0.66
C SER A 163 48.88 -0.52 0.03
N TYR A 164 48.75 -1.74 0.57
CA TYR A 164 49.60 -2.88 0.19
C TYR A 164 48.95 -4.28 0.04
N PHE A 165 47.62 -4.43 0.13
CA PHE A 165 46.99 -5.75 -0.01
C PHE A 165 46.37 -5.98 -1.40
N PRO A 166 46.57 -7.17 -2.04
CA PRO A 166 45.95 -7.52 -3.32
C PRO A 166 44.44 -7.72 -3.20
N GLY A 167 43.71 -7.40 -4.27
CA GLY A 167 42.25 -7.15 -4.31
C GLY A 167 41.33 -8.25 -3.75
N ASP A 168 41.73 -9.52 -3.81
CA ASP A 168 40.89 -10.64 -3.35
C ASP A 168 40.79 -10.74 -1.82
N CYS A 169 41.80 -10.23 -1.08
CA CYS A 169 41.74 -10.19 0.39
C CYS A 169 40.83 -9.06 0.88
N ALA A 170 40.73 -7.95 0.14
CA ALA A 170 39.92 -6.80 0.52
C ALA A 170 38.41 -7.08 0.37
N MET A 171 38.00 -7.78 -0.68
CA MET A 171 36.58 -8.11 -0.92
C MET A 171 36.03 -9.07 0.13
N ASN A 172 36.72 -10.18 0.39
CA ASN A 172 36.29 -11.14 1.43
C ASN A 172 36.25 -10.52 2.82
N PHE A 173 37.14 -9.56 3.09
CA PHE A 173 37.13 -8.81 4.34
C PHE A 173 35.93 -7.86 4.45
N LEU A 174 35.60 -7.11 3.38
CA LEU A 174 34.45 -6.20 3.35
C LEU A 174 33.11 -6.94 3.45
N ASP A 175 32.98 -8.08 2.79
CA ASP A 175 31.78 -8.92 2.91
C ASP A 175 31.66 -9.53 4.31
N SER A 176 32.79 -9.95 4.91
CA SER A 176 32.82 -10.40 6.31
C SER A 176 32.44 -9.28 7.27
N GLU A 177 32.86 -8.04 7.03
CA GLU A 177 32.51 -6.89 7.87
C GLU A 177 31.04 -6.48 7.69
N ARG A 178 30.50 -6.50 6.46
CA ARG A 178 29.06 -6.26 6.23
C ARG A 178 28.21 -7.30 6.96
N ALA A 179 28.53 -8.59 6.81
CA ALA A 179 27.81 -9.66 7.51
C ALA A 179 27.97 -9.58 9.04
N HIS A 180 29.03 -8.93 9.55
CA HIS A 180 29.21 -8.69 10.99
C HIS A 180 28.42 -7.47 11.47
N GLN A 181 28.36 -6.39 10.68
CA GLN A 181 27.54 -5.21 10.96
C GLN A 181 26.05 -5.56 10.97
N GLU A 182 25.57 -6.35 10.01
CA GLU A 182 24.18 -6.81 9.96
C GLU A 182 23.81 -7.62 11.22
N ARG A 183 24.68 -8.55 11.64
CA ARG A 183 24.51 -9.28 12.91
C ARG A 183 24.51 -8.36 14.13
N THR A 184 25.33 -7.31 14.12
CA THR A 184 25.39 -6.34 15.24
C THR A 184 24.11 -5.51 15.34
N ILE A 185 23.54 -5.11 14.20
CA ILE A 185 22.27 -4.38 14.15
C ILE A 185 21.15 -5.28 14.69
N GLU A 186 21.09 -6.53 14.25
CA GLU A 186 20.09 -7.50 14.70
C GLU A 186 20.19 -7.78 16.20
N ASN A 187 21.41 -7.97 16.73
CA ASN A 187 21.60 -8.18 18.16
C ASN A 187 21.26 -6.93 18.99
N ARG A 188 21.55 -5.71 18.49
CA ARG A 188 21.12 -4.47 19.17
C ARG A 188 19.60 -4.32 19.21
N ARG A 189 18.92 -4.75 18.14
CA ARG A 189 17.46 -4.80 18.08
C ARG A 189 16.92 -5.81 19.10
N SER A 190 17.45 -7.03 19.11
CA SER A 190 17.06 -8.07 20.07
C SER A 190 17.26 -7.61 21.52
N ILE A 191 18.38 -6.95 21.85
CA ILE A 191 18.59 -6.34 23.17
C ILE A 191 17.51 -5.30 23.49
N GLN A 192 17.18 -4.42 22.54
CA GLN A 192 16.16 -3.39 22.75
C GLN A 192 14.80 -4.02 23.04
N GLU A 193 14.40 -5.02 22.27
CA GLU A 193 13.14 -5.77 22.46
C GLU A 193 13.11 -6.45 23.83
N LEU A 194 14.14 -7.23 24.16
CA LEU A 194 14.24 -7.97 25.43
C LEU A 194 14.24 -7.05 26.65
N VAL A 195 14.99 -5.94 26.60
CA VAL A 195 15.04 -4.96 27.69
C VAL A 195 13.71 -4.21 27.80
N SER A 196 13.06 -3.88 26.68
CA SER A 196 11.79 -3.15 26.66
C SER A 196 10.63 -3.94 27.29
N ALA A 197 10.71 -5.27 27.28
CA ALA A 197 9.75 -6.14 27.99
C ALA A 197 9.85 -6.00 29.52
N ILE A 198 11.01 -5.62 30.05
CA ILE A 198 11.21 -5.36 31.47
C ILE A 198 10.60 -3.98 31.77
N PRO A 199 9.72 -3.83 32.77
CA PRO A 199 9.16 -2.54 33.14
C PRO A 199 10.26 -1.48 33.31
N MET A 200 10.05 -0.30 32.73
CA MET A 200 11.02 0.81 32.66
C MET A 200 12.28 0.54 31.85
N GLY A 201 12.47 -0.64 31.25
CA GLY A 201 13.68 -1.00 30.52
C GLY A 201 13.93 -0.12 29.29
N ASN A 202 12.89 0.50 28.72
CA ASN A 202 13.03 1.48 27.64
C ASN A 202 13.71 2.80 28.07
N ARG A 203 13.80 3.09 29.38
CA ARG A 203 14.49 4.28 29.89
C ARG A 203 16.01 4.09 29.80
N PRO A 204 16.79 5.05 29.25
CA PRO A 204 18.24 4.86 29.04
C PRO A 204 19.02 4.45 30.29
N SER A 205 18.71 5.07 31.44
CA SER A 205 19.35 4.75 32.73
C SER A 205 19.02 3.34 33.24
N MET A 206 17.79 2.86 32.98
CA MET A 206 17.37 1.51 33.32
C MET A 206 17.95 0.47 32.36
N LYS A 207 17.92 0.72 31.04
CA LYS A 207 18.56 -0.12 30.03
C LYS A 207 20.03 -0.38 30.36
N SER A 208 20.78 0.69 30.64
CA SER A 208 22.20 0.59 31.02
C SER A 208 22.37 -0.30 32.26
N LYS A 209 21.54 -0.12 33.28
CA LYS A 209 21.62 -0.92 34.50
C LYS A 209 21.24 -2.38 34.28
N LEU A 210 20.24 -2.67 33.45
CA LEU A 210 19.82 -4.03 33.11
C LEU A 210 20.91 -4.79 32.34
N LEU A 211 21.64 -4.11 31.45
CA LEU A 211 22.82 -4.66 30.77
C LEU A 211 23.98 -4.93 31.74
N GLU A 212 24.24 -4.01 32.68
CA GLU A 212 25.23 -4.25 33.74
C GLU A 212 24.86 -5.48 34.58
N LEU A 213 23.58 -5.60 34.98
CA LEU A 213 23.08 -6.71 35.78
C LEU A 213 23.10 -8.04 35.02
N SER A 214 22.85 -8.06 33.71
CA SER A 214 22.89 -9.31 32.91
C SER A 214 24.31 -9.85 32.77
N ASN A 215 25.32 -8.97 32.84
CA ASN A 215 26.73 -9.31 32.68
C ASN A 215 27.44 -9.65 34.01
N MET A 216 26.75 -9.59 35.16
CA MET A 216 27.34 -9.95 36.45
C MET A 216 27.67 -11.45 36.55
N VAL A 217 28.84 -11.76 37.13
CA VAL A 217 29.28 -13.11 37.47
C VAL A 217 29.73 -13.14 38.93
N PRO A 218 29.00 -13.83 39.84
CA PRO A 218 27.77 -14.60 39.61
C PRO A 218 26.57 -13.72 39.21
N PRO A 219 25.50 -14.29 38.62
CA PRO A 219 24.27 -13.56 38.32
C PRO A 219 23.70 -12.88 39.59
N PRO A 220 23.07 -11.71 39.47
CA PRO A 220 22.60 -10.97 40.64
C PRO A 220 21.54 -11.77 41.39
N THR A 221 21.54 -11.66 42.71
CA THR A 221 20.44 -12.11 43.56
C THR A 221 19.22 -11.21 43.40
N ALA A 222 18.03 -11.68 43.79
CA ALA A 222 16.81 -10.87 43.75
C ALA A 222 16.93 -9.58 44.59
N GLU A 223 17.67 -9.62 45.69
CA GLU A 223 17.92 -8.47 46.57
C GLU A 223 18.87 -7.44 45.92
N GLU A 224 19.93 -7.91 45.26
CA GLU A 224 20.84 -7.03 44.50
C GLU A 224 20.12 -6.37 43.32
N PHE A 225 19.33 -7.13 42.56
CA PHE A 225 18.49 -6.59 41.48
C PHE A 225 17.52 -5.54 42.01
N ARG A 226 16.78 -5.84 43.08
CA ARG A 226 15.84 -4.90 43.71
C ARG A 226 16.54 -3.62 44.14
N SER A 227 17.69 -3.72 44.81
CA SER A 227 18.49 -2.57 45.24
C SER A 227 18.91 -1.69 44.06
N GLU A 228 19.49 -2.29 43.02
CA GLU A 228 19.95 -1.53 41.85
C GLU A 228 18.80 -0.96 41.01
N TYR A 229 17.73 -1.71 40.82
CA TYR A 229 16.53 -1.27 40.12
C TYR A 229 15.89 -0.07 40.83
N ASN A 230 15.71 -0.14 42.16
CA ASN A 230 15.15 0.96 42.95
C ASN A 230 16.05 2.20 42.98
N LYS A 231 17.38 2.05 42.91
CA LYS A 231 18.29 3.20 42.73
C LYS A 231 18.05 3.94 41.42
N VAL A 232 17.79 3.22 40.33
CA VAL A 232 17.47 3.82 39.03
C VAL A 232 16.10 4.48 39.06
N ILE A 233 15.08 3.82 39.62
CA ILE A 233 13.73 4.41 39.76
C ILE A 233 13.79 5.71 40.58
N LYS A 234 14.51 5.73 41.70
CA LYS A 234 14.67 6.94 42.51
C LYS A 234 15.34 8.09 41.73
N ARG A 235 16.29 7.75 40.85
CA ARG A 235 16.92 8.73 39.96
C ARG A 235 15.92 9.27 38.93
N LEU A 236 15.18 8.40 38.27
CA LEU A 236 14.13 8.78 37.31
C LEU A 236 13.04 9.64 37.97
N ALA A 237 12.67 9.33 39.22
CA ALA A 237 11.75 10.13 40.01
C ALA A 237 12.28 11.55 40.26
N THR A 238 13.57 11.66 40.58
CA THR A 238 14.24 12.96 40.79
C THR A 238 14.30 13.75 39.48
N GLU A 239 14.68 13.11 38.37
CA GLU A 239 14.72 13.73 37.04
C GLU A 239 13.34 14.23 36.58
N ALA A 240 12.28 13.45 36.82
CA ALA A 240 10.91 13.84 36.52
C ALA A 240 10.45 15.03 37.39
N SER A 241 10.75 14.99 38.70
CA SER A 241 10.43 16.07 39.64
C SER A 241 11.16 17.38 39.29
N ASP A 242 12.46 17.30 38.97
CA ASP A 242 13.26 18.46 38.55
C ASP A 242 12.73 19.06 37.24
N SER A 243 12.38 18.20 36.28
CA SER A 243 11.77 18.60 35.01
C SER A 243 10.39 19.23 35.22
N PHE A 244 9.59 18.72 36.16
CA PHE A 244 8.30 19.27 36.54
C PHE A 244 8.45 20.63 37.23
N ALA A 245 9.41 20.78 38.15
CA ALA A 245 9.68 22.04 38.84
C ALA A 245 10.12 23.13 37.86
N ALA A 246 11.04 22.79 36.94
CA ALA A 246 11.54 23.73 35.93
C ALA A 246 10.43 24.28 35.01
N ILE A 247 9.47 23.44 34.62
CA ILE A 247 8.34 23.90 33.79
C ILE A 247 7.25 24.58 34.61
N SER A 248 7.03 24.15 35.87
CA SER A 248 6.08 24.80 36.78
C SER A 248 6.50 26.24 37.10
N GLU A 249 7.80 26.53 37.17
CA GLU A 249 8.33 27.90 37.36
C GLU A 249 7.96 28.84 36.20
N LYS A 250 7.70 28.29 35.01
CA LYS A 250 7.25 29.02 33.82
C LYS A 250 5.72 29.16 33.72
N SER A 251 4.99 28.60 34.69
CA SER A 251 3.55 28.67 34.77
C SER A 251 3.08 29.68 35.82
N TYR A 252 1.95 30.35 35.57
CA TYR A 252 1.23 31.13 36.57
C TYR A 252 -0.24 30.71 36.61
N GLU A 253 -0.83 30.66 37.80
CA GLU A 253 -2.26 30.43 37.96
C GLU A 253 -3.03 31.73 37.72
N SER A 254 -4.15 31.65 37.01
CA SER A 254 -4.95 32.84 36.75
C SER A 254 -5.49 33.46 38.05
N PRO A 255 -5.36 34.78 38.23
CA PRO A 255 -5.87 35.47 39.41
C PRO A 255 -7.41 35.44 39.54
N VAL A 256 -8.13 34.96 38.51
CA VAL A 256 -9.60 34.92 38.47
C VAL A 256 -10.17 33.63 39.14
N GLY A 257 -9.34 32.85 39.85
CA GLY A 257 -9.81 31.68 40.60
C GLY A 257 -10.32 30.53 39.74
N SER A 258 -10.00 30.52 38.45
CA SER A 258 -10.47 29.51 37.49
C SER A 258 -9.72 28.17 37.58
N GLY A 259 -8.67 28.08 38.40
CA GLY A 259 -7.77 26.92 38.48
C GLY A 259 -6.97 26.65 37.19
N LYS A 260 -7.08 27.52 36.17
CA LYS A 260 -6.36 27.38 34.91
C LYS A 260 -4.93 27.92 35.05
N ARG A 261 -3.96 27.12 34.62
CA ARG A 261 -2.55 27.53 34.50
C ARG A 261 -2.25 28.05 33.10
N TYR A 262 -1.45 29.09 33.06
CA TYR A 262 -0.98 29.74 31.84
C TYR A 262 0.54 29.69 31.82
N PHE A 263 1.11 29.48 30.64
CA PHE A 263 2.57 29.49 30.45
C PHE A 263 2.96 30.79 29.79
N HIS A 264 3.90 31.51 30.39
CA HIS A 264 4.53 32.66 29.74
C HIS A 264 5.92 32.23 29.28
N ILE A 265 6.05 31.93 27.99
CA ILE A 265 7.34 31.58 27.40
C ILE A 265 7.82 32.78 26.62
N ASN A 266 8.72 33.54 27.22
CA ASN A 266 9.31 34.70 26.59
C ASN A 266 10.23 34.25 25.44
N ARG A 267 10.14 34.93 24.29
CA ARG A 267 10.93 34.59 23.10
C ARG A 267 12.43 34.60 23.36
N ASP A 268 12.91 35.59 24.11
CA ASP A 268 14.33 35.83 24.27
C ASP A 268 14.87 35.21 25.57
N GLU A 269 14.11 35.32 26.67
CA GLU A 269 14.53 34.78 27.97
C GLU A 269 14.42 33.25 28.05
N ASP A 270 13.51 32.64 27.28
CA ASP A 270 13.28 31.18 27.27
C ASP A 270 13.74 30.51 25.96
N ALA A 271 14.68 31.12 25.24
CA ALA A 271 15.16 30.61 23.95
C ALA A 271 15.72 29.16 24.04
N ALA A 272 16.39 28.82 25.14
CA ALA A 272 16.89 27.46 25.38
C ALA A 272 15.75 26.45 25.60
N PHE A 273 14.70 26.87 26.32
CA PHE A 273 13.52 26.04 26.56
C PHE A 273 12.75 25.84 25.25
N ARG A 274 12.48 26.92 24.49
CA ARG A 274 11.87 26.83 23.15
C ARG A 274 12.65 25.93 22.20
N ARG A 275 13.98 26.03 22.20
CA ARG A 275 14.84 25.11 21.44
C ARG A 275 14.60 23.66 21.85
N SER A 276 14.57 23.36 23.14
CA SER A 276 14.29 22.02 23.64
C SER A 276 12.91 21.51 23.20
N LEU A 277 11.87 22.36 23.22
CA LEU A 277 10.53 22.00 22.77
C LEU A 277 10.49 21.63 21.28
N VAL A 278 11.28 22.32 20.46
CA VAL A 278 11.38 22.08 19.02
C VAL A 278 12.22 20.84 18.74
N THR A 279 13.41 20.72 19.32
CA THR A 279 14.32 19.59 19.08
C THR A 279 13.75 18.26 19.55
N ASN A 280 12.91 18.28 20.58
CA ASN A 280 12.27 17.08 21.10
C ASN A 280 10.94 16.76 20.40
N GLY A 281 10.57 17.51 19.35
CA GLY A 281 9.34 17.29 18.57
C GLY A 281 8.03 17.68 19.28
N LEU A 282 8.10 18.30 20.46
CA LEU A 282 6.93 18.60 21.30
C LEU A 282 6.05 19.69 20.69
N VAL A 283 6.65 20.64 19.97
CA VAL A 283 5.91 21.61 19.15
C VAL A 283 5.12 20.94 18.03
N HIS A 284 5.71 19.92 17.38
CA HIS A 284 5.04 19.20 16.31
C HIS A 284 3.82 18.42 16.84
N ASN A 285 3.99 17.73 17.97
CA ASN A 285 2.91 16.97 18.60
C ASN A 285 1.77 17.87 19.07
N ALA A 286 2.08 19.01 19.71
CA ALA A 286 1.06 19.96 20.15
C ALA A 286 0.23 20.52 18.98
N LEU A 287 0.83 20.66 17.80
CA LEU A 287 0.14 21.09 16.58
C LEU A 287 -0.75 19.99 15.99
N ILE A 288 -0.29 18.73 16.01
CA ILE A 288 -1.08 17.56 15.60
C ILE A 288 -2.29 17.38 16.51
N ASN A 289 -2.07 17.40 17.83
CA ASN A 289 -3.13 17.27 18.84
C ASN A 289 -4.18 18.39 18.74
N ALA A 290 -3.77 19.55 18.23
CA ALA A 290 -4.68 20.66 17.96
C ALA A 290 -5.44 20.53 16.62
N GLU A 291 -5.31 19.41 15.91
CA GLU A 291 -5.93 19.11 14.60
C GLU A 291 -5.67 20.20 13.55
N MET A 292 -4.45 20.74 13.56
CA MET A 292 -4.02 21.74 12.59
C MET A 292 -3.88 21.13 11.20
N ASP A 293 -4.09 21.96 10.17
CA ASP A 293 -3.87 21.55 8.80
C ASP A 293 -2.39 21.13 8.57
N PRO A 294 -2.10 20.00 7.90
CA PRO A 294 -0.74 19.51 7.72
C PRO A 294 0.22 20.53 7.07
N GLU A 295 -0.26 21.33 6.13
CA GLU A 295 0.55 22.38 5.48
C GLU A 295 0.89 23.49 6.51
N PHE A 296 -0.03 23.82 7.41
CA PHE A 296 0.23 24.74 8.52
C PHE A 296 1.25 24.17 9.51
N ILE A 297 1.11 22.90 9.90
CA ILE A 297 2.06 22.22 10.81
C ILE A 297 3.47 22.26 10.20
N GLN A 298 3.60 21.90 8.92
CA GLN A 298 4.87 21.90 8.21
C GLN A 298 5.51 23.30 8.18
N ASN A 299 4.72 24.33 7.90
CA ASN A 299 5.21 25.71 7.87
C ASN A 299 5.69 26.20 9.24
N VAL A 300 4.95 25.89 10.31
CA VAL A 300 5.33 26.28 11.68
C VAL A 300 6.59 25.55 12.13
N VAL A 301 6.67 24.23 11.90
CA VAL A 301 7.82 23.40 12.30
C VAL A 301 9.07 23.77 11.51
N CYS A 302 8.97 24.00 10.20
CA CYS A 302 10.09 24.45 9.38
C CYS A 302 10.61 25.82 9.85
N ARG A 303 9.71 26.76 10.16
CA ARG A 303 10.06 28.07 10.73
C ARG A 303 10.74 27.93 12.10
N HIS A 304 10.29 27.03 12.95
CA HIS A 304 10.88 26.83 14.26
C HIS A 304 12.22 26.09 14.21
N ASN A 305 12.37 25.06 13.36
CA ASN A 305 13.65 24.38 13.15
C ASN A 305 14.72 25.35 12.63
N SER A 306 14.38 26.14 11.61
CA SER A 306 15.31 27.18 11.12
C SER A 306 15.64 28.22 12.19
N THR A 307 14.68 28.62 13.03
CA THR A 307 14.91 29.64 14.06
C THR A 307 15.70 29.13 15.26
N TYR A 308 15.45 27.90 15.72
CA TYR A 308 15.95 27.40 17.00
C TYR A 308 17.00 26.29 16.87
N VAL A 309 17.06 25.54 15.76
CA VAL A 309 17.98 24.41 15.54
C VAL A 309 19.17 24.82 14.66
N ASP A 310 18.91 25.46 13.51
CA ASP A 310 19.92 25.64 12.45
C ASP A 310 20.77 26.94 12.56
N GLY A 311 20.53 27.77 13.59
CA GLY A 311 21.31 28.98 13.88
C GLY A 311 20.99 30.19 12.98
N ALA A 312 21.75 31.29 13.13
CA ALA A 312 21.37 32.60 12.55
C ALA A 312 21.30 32.65 11.00
N ASN A 313 22.03 31.75 10.31
CA ASN A 313 22.14 31.77 8.85
C ASN A 313 20.94 31.13 8.12
N SER A 314 20.27 30.15 8.73
CA SER A 314 19.04 29.54 8.20
C SER A 314 17.81 30.44 8.41
N ARG A 315 17.83 31.29 9.44
CA ARG A 315 16.77 32.26 9.78
C ARG A 315 16.47 33.21 8.62
N MET A 316 17.51 33.65 7.91
CA MET A 316 17.36 34.55 6.75
C MET A 316 16.63 33.86 5.60
N VAL A 317 16.89 32.58 5.35
CA VAL A 317 16.26 31.79 4.28
C VAL A 317 14.78 31.54 4.59
N ALA A 318 14.46 31.20 5.84
CA ALA A 318 13.07 30.95 6.26
C ALA A 318 12.21 32.24 6.33
N GLU A 319 12.78 33.37 6.78
CA GLU A 319 12.06 34.65 6.75
C GLU A 319 11.80 35.15 5.32
N ILE A 320 12.74 34.95 4.39
CA ILE A 320 12.55 35.25 2.96
C ILE A 320 11.45 34.36 2.37
N ALA A 321 11.41 33.06 2.71
CA ALA A 321 10.34 32.17 2.26
C ALA A 321 8.97 32.59 2.81
N ALA A 322 8.85 32.86 4.10
CA ALA A 322 7.58 33.25 4.73
C ALA A 322 7.06 34.61 4.26
N SER A 323 7.94 35.59 4.02
CA SER A 323 7.54 36.93 3.55
C SER A 323 7.16 36.98 2.06
N ILE A 324 7.61 36.01 1.26
CA ILE A 324 7.27 35.91 -0.17
C ILE A 324 6.06 35.00 -0.42
N LEU A 325 5.88 33.92 0.36
CA LEU A 325 4.84 32.92 0.15
C LEU A 325 3.46 33.32 0.72
N ILE A 326 3.42 34.04 1.84
CA ILE A 326 2.14 34.41 2.50
C ILE A 326 1.32 35.45 1.69
N PRO A 327 1.92 36.49 1.06
CA PRO A 327 1.14 37.42 0.23
C PRO A 327 0.65 36.78 -1.08
N THR A 328 1.41 35.82 -1.64
CA THR A 328 1.09 35.21 -2.93
C THR A 328 0.02 34.11 -2.82
N ALA A 329 0.02 33.32 -1.74
CA ALA A 329 -1.07 32.41 -1.40
C ALA A 329 -2.39 33.15 -1.07
N GLY A 330 -2.30 34.30 -0.38
CA GLY A 330 -3.44 35.17 -0.10
C GLY A 330 -4.09 35.77 -1.35
N VAL A 331 -3.33 36.04 -2.40
CA VAL A 331 -3.85 36.52 -3.70
C VAL A 331 -4.52 35.39 -4.48
N MET A 332 -4.00 34.16 -4.44
CA MET A 332 -4.66 33.00 -5.06
C MET A 332 -5.97 32.61 -4.36
N LEU A 333 -6.03 32.67 -3.02
CA LEU A 333 -7.28 32.42 -2.28
C LEU A 333 -8.34 33.50 -2.59
N ARG A 334 -7.95 34.78 -2.73
CA ARG A 334 -8.84 35.89 -3.13
C ARG A 334 -9.33 35.74 -4.58
N ALA A 335 -8.50 35.25 -5.49
CA ALA A 335 -8.89 35.00 -6.88
C ALA A 335 -9.88 33.83 -6.99
N ARG A 336 -9.69 32.75 -6.22
CA ARG A 336 -10.61 31.59 -6.18
C ARG A 336 -11.98 31.92 -5.58
N SER A 337 -12.02 32.72 -4.51
CA SER A 337 -13.27 33.13 -3.87
C SER A 337 -14.04 34.18 -4.68
N ALA A 338 -13.35 35.10 -5.37
CA ALA A 338 -13.97 36.00 -6.35
C ALA A 338 -14.50 35.28 -7.61
N LEU A 339 -13.82 34.22 -8.06
CA LEU A 339 -14.28 33.36 -9.18
C LEU A 339 -15.48 32.49 -8.82
N MET A 340 -15.61 32.05 -7.57
CA MET A 340 -16.80 31.33 -7.10
C MET A 340 -18.02 32.24 -6.93
N LEU A 341 -17.84 33.48 -6.46
CA LEU A 341 -18.94 34.43 -6.29
C LEU A 341 -19.37 35.11 -7.61
N GLY A 342 -18.50 35.19 -8.60
CA GLY A 342 -18.80 35.74 -9.93
C GLY A 342 -19.62 34.82 -10.85
N ARG A 343 -19.84 33.54 -10.50
CA ARG A 343 -20.62 32.58 -11.30
C ARG A 343 -22.13 32.60 -11.04
N LEU A 344 -22.64 33.49 -10.19
CA LEU A 344 -24.08 33.62 -9.87
C LEU A 344 -24.75 34.95 -10.28
N GLY A 345 -24.17 35.78 -11.18
CA GLY A 345 -24.85 37.03 -11.58
C GLY A 345 -24.39 37.70 -12.88
N LEU A 346 -25.26 37.61 -13.91
CA LEU A 346 -25.40 38.35 -15.17
C LEU A 346 -24.36 39.40 -15.69
N SER A 347 -23.98 39.15 -16.95
CA SER A 347 -23.91 40.07 -18.12
C SER A 347 -22.64 40.88 -18.45
N SER A 348 -22.46 41.07 -19.75
CA SER A 348 -21.29 41.40 -20.56
C SER A 348 -20.72 42.84 -20.45
N ARG A 349 -19.37 42.97 -20.47
CA ARG A 349 -18.54 43.68 -21.50
C ARG A 349 -17.12 44.01 -21.00
N ALA A 350 -16.14 43.63 -21.84
CA ALA A 350 -14.83 44.23 -22.11
C ALA A 350 -13.88 44.62 -20.96
N MET A 351 -12.76 43.89 -20.81
CA MET A 351 -11.44 44.47 -20.51
C MET A 351 -10.30 43.61 -21.11
N ASN A 352 -9.34 44.30 -21.74
CA ASN A 352 -8.15 43.76 -22.41
C ASN A 352 -7.11 43.24 -21.40
N PHE A 353 -6.59 42.03 -21.64
CA PHE A 353 -5.41 41.46 -20.97
C PHE A 353 -4.18 41.66 -21.88
N SER A 354 -3.32 42.64 -21.59
CA SER A 354 -2.05 42.79 -22.32
C SER A 354 -0.92 43.39 -21.48
N THR A 355 -0.82 43.07 -20.18
CA THR A 355 0.30 43.60 -19.35
C THR A 355 0.72 42.73 -18.17
N ILE A 356 0.68 41.40 -18.31
CA ILE A 356 1.32 40.47 -17.34
C ILE A 356 2.12 39.42 -18.12
N GLU A 357 3.21 39.84 -18.77
CA GLU A 357 4.06 38.91 -19.54
C GLU A 357 5.56 39.17 -19.36
N ARG A 358 5.99 39.92 -18.33
CA ARG A 358 7.42 40.25 -18.16
C ARG A 358 8.04 40.04 -16.78
N SER A 359 7.40 39.27 -15.89
CA SER A 359 7.96 39.02 -14.54
C SER A 359 8.01 37.54 -14.11
N SER A 360 7.80 36.58 -15.03
CA SER A 360 7.63 35.15 -14.68
C SER A 360 8.92 34.31 -14.67
N ILE A 361 10.04 34.81 -15.17
CA ILE A 361 11.24 33.96 -15.38
C ILE A 361 12.12 33.84 -14.12
N SER A 362 12.10 34.82 -13.21
CA SER A 362 12.85 34.74 -11.94
C SER A 362 12.11 34.03 -10.81
N LEU A 363 10.79 33.83 -10.92
CA LEU A 363 9.97 33.12 -9.92
C LEU A 363 9.97 31.60 -10.11
N MET A 364 10.15 31.11 -11.34
CA MET A 364 10.10 29.67 -11.66
C MET A 364 11.33 28.88 -11.17
N LEU A 365 12.50 29.51 -11.08
CA LEU A 365 13.73 28.85 -10.60
C LEU A 365 13.78 28.72 -9.06
N PHE A 366 13.01 29.51 -8.31
CA PHE A 366 12.89 29.37 -6.86
C PHE A 366 11.82 28.33 -6.45
N GLY A 367 10.79 28.13 -7.29
CA GLY A 367 9.71 27.15 -7.04
C GLY A 367 10.14 25.69 -7.13
N ALA A 368 11.05 25.35 -8.06
CA ALA A 368 11.49 23.96 -8.28
C ALA A 368 12.33 23.36 -7.13
N GLY A 369 13.03 24.22 -6.37
CA GLY A 369 13.77 23.79 -5.17
C GLY A 369 12.89 23.63 -3.92
N LEU A 370 11.69 24.23 -3.91
CA LEU A 370 10.74 24.15 -2.81
C LEU A 370 9.78 22.97 -2.97
N THR A 371 9.36 22.63 -4.19
CA THR A 371 8.49 21.47 -4.45
C THR A 371 9.19 20.15 -4.16
N THR A 372 10.46 20.02 -4.54
CA THR A 372 11.29 18.84 -4.24
C THR A 372 11.55 18.67 -2.73
N GLY A 373 11.58 19.76 -1.97
CA GLY A 373 11.63 19.71 -0.50
C GLY A 373 10.29 19.34 0.13
N MET A 374 9.17 19.80 -0.41
CA MET A 374 7.83 19.48 0.11
C MET A 374 7.40 18.05 -0.22
N GLU A 375 7.79 17.51 -1.38
CA GLU A 375 7.50 16.13 -1.80
C GLU A 375 8.29 15.11 -0.96
N ALA A 376 9.59 15.31 -0.77
CA ALA A 376 10.41 14.45 0.09
C ALA A 376 9.90 14.44 1.55
N TYR A 377 9.36 15.56 2.04
CA TYR A 377 8.75 15.63 3.38
C TYR A 377 7.32 15.09 3.43
N GLY A 378 6.55 15.18 2.34
CA GLY A 378 5.23 14.53 2.22
C GLY A 378 5.32 13.02 2.21
N GLU A 379 6.34 12.47 1.53
CA GLU A 379 6.71 11.04 1.59
C GLU A 379 7.20 10.66 2.99
N THR A 380 8.03 11.49 3.62
CA THR A 380 8.45 11.26 5.01
C THR A 380 7.26 11.33 5.96
N TYR A 381 6.25 12.17 5.70
CA TYR A 381 5.03 12.30 6.51
C TYR A 381 4.09 11.12 6.34
N ALA A 382 3.85 10.64 5.11
CA ALA A 382 3.09 9.42 4.86
C ALA A 382 3.78 8.22 5.51
N LEU A 383 5.10 8.10 5.34
CA LEU A 383 5.92 7.08 6.01
C LEU A 383 5.84 7.20 7.54
N THR A 384 5.91 8.42 8.10
CA THR A 384 5.83 8.66 9.54
C THR A 384 4.43 8.35 10.07
N ARG A 385 3.37 8.67 9.31
CA ARG A 385 1.98 8.37 9.67
C ARG A 385 1.70 6.88 9.62
N ASP A 386 2.11 6.21 8.55
CA ASP A 386 1.96 4.75 8.42
C ASP A 386 2.78 4.03 9.51
N MET A 387 3.96 4.56 9.83
CA MET A 387 4.79 4.11 10.95
C MET A 387 4.12 4.36 12.31
N ILE A 388 3.48 5.52 12.51
CA ILE A 388 2.70 5.82 13.73
C ILE A 388 1.51 4.86 13.85
N ASP A 389 0.72 4.72 12.79
CA ASP A 389 -0.50 3.90 12.76
C ASP A 389 -0.17 2.40 12.87
N SER A 390 0.98 1.95 12.35
CA SER A 390 1.42 0.54 12.45
C SER A 390 2.09 0.22 13.80
N CYS A 391 2.79 1.18 14.41
CA CYS A 391 3.58 0.92 15.62
C CYS A 391 2.88 1.32 16.91
N MET A 392 1.89 2.21 16.88
CA MET A 392 1.18 2.70 18.06
C MET A 392 -0.20 2.03 18.18
N PRO A 393 -0.44 1.14 19.16
CA PRO A 393 -1.75 0.52 19.38
C PRO A 393 -2.84 1.58 19.58
N GLU A 394 -4.08 1.33 19.12
CA GLU A 394 -5.22 2.23 19.36
C GLU A 394 -5.41 2.52 20.84
N GLU A 395 -5.14 1.56 21.71
CA GLU A 395 -5.19 1.73 23.16
C GLU A 395 -4.09 2.66 23.69
N TYR A 396 -2.92 2.72 23.03
CA TYR A 396 -1.88 3.71 23.34
C TYR A 396 -2.32 5.10 22.90
N LEU A 397 -2.87 5.26 21.70
CA LEU A 397 -3.41 6.54 21.22
C LEU A 397 -4.59 7.01 22.09
N ALA A 398 -5.49 6.10 22.47
CA ALA A 398 -6.59 6.36 23.39
C ALA A 398 -6.10 6.70 24.80
N SER A 399 -5.01 6.08 25.27
CA SER A 399 -4.39 6.47 26.54
C SER A 399 -3.88 7.91 26.47
N LYS A 400 -3.20 8.32 25.38
CA LYS A 400 -2.74 9.70 25.19
C LYS A 400 -3.89 10.72 25.08
N ALA A 401 -5.08 10.32 24.65
CA ALA A 401 -6.26 11.18 24.55
C ALA A 401 -6.93 11.50 25.91
N SER A 402 -6.70 10.69 26.95
CA SER A 402 -7.22 10.95 28.29
C SER A 402 -6.36 11.98 29.03
N ASN A 403 -6.98 13.00 29.65
CA ASN A 403 -6.28 14.00 30.45
C ASN A 403 -6.05 13.59 31.91
N GLU A 404 -6.57 12.43 32.33
CA GLU A 404 -6.41 11.96 33.71
C GLU A 404 -5.07 11.24 33.87
N CYS A 405 -4.29 11.66 34.87
CA CYS A 405 -3.09 10.97 35.28
C CYS A 405 -3.46 9.81 36.21
N ASN A 406 -3.35 8.58 35.71
CA ASN A 406 -3.49 7.36 36.50
C ASN A 406 -2.15 6.57 36.42
N PRO A 407 -1.56 6.14 37.54
CA PRO A 407 -0.35 5.32 37.55
C PRO A 407 -0.43 4.05 36.68
N GLU A 408 -1.59 3.40 36.61
CA GLU A 408 -1.82 2.22 35.76
C GLU A 408 -1.73 2.57 34.28
N LYS A 409 -2.28 3.73 33.91
CA LYS A 409 -2.20 4.27 32.56
C LYS A 409 -0.76 4.63 32.19
N GLN A 410 0.00 5.26 33.08
CA GLN A 410 1.42 5.53 32.82
C GLN A 410 2.23 4.24 32.67
N MET A 411 1.94 3.22 33.47
CA MET A 411 2.54 1.90 33.31
C MET A 411 2.21 1.28 31.95
N TYR A 412 0.96 1.42 31.50
CA TYR A 412 0.54 0.99 30.17
C TYR A 412 1.26 1.79 29.07
N GLU A 413 1.33 3.12 29.16
CA GLU A 413 2.06 3.97 28.22
C GLU A 413 3.54 3.61 28.14
N ILE A 414 4.19 3.30 29.27
CA ILE A 414 5.60 2.89 29.30
C ILE A 414 5.81 1.53 28.61
N LYS A 415 4.88 0.58 28.80
CA LYS A 415 4.91 -0.72 28.11
C LYS A 415 4.67 -0.57 26.60
N SER A 416 3.73 0.30 26.24
CA SER A 416 3.43 0.59 24.84
C SER A 416 4.55 1.38 24.17
N GLU A 417 5.21 2.31 24.87
CA GLU A 417 6.43 3.00 24.38
C GLU A 417 7.54 1.99 24.05
N ALA A 418 7.67 0.95 24.87
CA ALA A 418 8.60 -0.15 24.63
C ALA A 418 8.28 -0.94 23.35
N SER A 419 7.01 -1.34 23.16
CA SER A 419 6.57 -2.04 21.94
C SER A 419 6.64 -1.14 20.70
N ILE A 420 6.35 0.15 20.85
CA ILE A 420 6.46 1.16 19.80
C ILE A 420 7.92 1.29 19.37
N VAL A 421 8.87 1.42 20.30
CA VAL A 421 10.30 1.53 19.95
C VAL A 421 10.81 0.28 19.25
N ALA A 422 10.38 -0.92 19.69
CA ALA A 422 10.69 -2.17 18.99
C ALA A 422 10.15 -2.14 17.54
N CYS A 423 8.88 -1.76 17.37
CA CYS A 423 8.28 -1.61 16.05
C CYS A 423 9.01 -0.55 15.19
N LEU A 424 9.26 0.64 15.73
CA LEU A 424 9.96 1.74 15.05
C LEU A 424 11.38 1.36 14.63
N SER A 425 12.09 0.56 15.44
CA SER A 425 13.42 0.07 15.08
C SER A 425 13.40 -0.87 13.87
N THR A 426 12.27 -1.54 13.64
CA THR A 426 12.01 -2.37 12.44
C THR A 426 11.83 -1.50 11.20
N TRP A 427 11.24 -0.32 11.35
CA TRP A 427 10.98 0.63 10.26
C TRP A 427 12.21 1.48 9.88
N LEU A 428 13.04 1.85 10.85
CA LEU A 428 14.12 2.83 10.64
C LEU A 428 15.43 2.23 10.11
N LEU A 429 15.58 0.91 10.06
CA LEU A 429 16.85 0.24 9.74
C LEU A 429 16.92 -0.67 8.48
N PRO A 430 15.86 -0.89 7.66
CA PRO A 430 16.05 -1.61 6.40
C PRO A 430 16.53 -0.66 5.30
N GLY A 431 17.81 -0.79 4.91
CA GLY A 431 18.34 -0.70 3.52
C GLY A 431 18.02 0.48 2.58
N THR A 432 17.18 1.45 2.93
CA THR A 432 16.67 2.50 2.01
C THR A 432 17.33 3.85 2.20
N MET A 433 18.34 3.96 3.08
CA MET A 433 19.29 5.06 2.97
C MET A 433 20.08 4.89 1.67
N THR A 434 19.58 5.52 0.61
CA THR A 434 20.26 5.65 -0.67
C THR A 434 21.73 6.03 -0.40
N ALA A 435 22.66 5.39 -1.10
CA ALA A 435 24.09 5.69 -1.00
C ALA A 435 24.39 7.20 -1.20
N ALA A 436 23.45 7.98 -1.78
CA ALA A 436 23.49 9.44 -1.89
C ALA A 436 23.27 10.19 -0.56
N SER A 437 22.38 9.70 0.32
CA SER A 437 22.05 10.30 1.63
C SER A 437 23.13 9.99 2.67
N ALA A 438 23.62 8.75 2.68
CA ALA A 438 24.83 8.36 3.43
C ALA A 438 26.06 9.12 2.90
N ARG A 439 26.23 9.24 1.57
CA ARG A 439 27.29 10.08 0.97
C ARG A 439 27.18 11.54 1.39
N LYS A 440 26.00 12.11 1.60
CA LYS A 440 25.86 13.54 1.98
C LYS A 440 26.24 13.78 3.45
N MET A 441 26.06 12.80 4.32
CA MET A 441 26.55 12.83 5.71
C MET A 441 28.06 12.55 5.83
N PHE A 442 28.65 11.74 4.93
CA PHE A 442 30.07 11.38 4.95
C PHE A 442 30.97 12.15 3.96
N ARG A 443 30.41 13.02 3.11
CA ARG A 443 31.14 13.84 2.11
C ARG A 443 32.03 14.95 2.67
N ASN A 444 32.06 15.19 3.97
CA ASN A 444 33.02 16.13 4.55
C ASN A 444 34.40 15.51 4.83
N ALA A 445 34.64 14.22 4.52
CA ALA A 445 35.89 13.55 4.86
C ALA A 445 36.81 13.17 3.68
N ASP A 446 36.35 12.73 2.51
CA ASP A 446 37.28 12.25 1.46
C ASP A 446 36.80 12.53 0.03
N ASP A 447 37.13 13.73 -0.43
CA ASP A 447 37.09 14.14 -1.83
C ASP A 447 38.47 13.88 -2.48
N VAL A 448 38.96 12.63 -2.58
CA VAL A 448 40.11 12.29 -3.48
C VAL A 448 40.03 10.84 -4.01
N ALA A 449 40.05 10.70 -5.35
CA ALA A 449 40.38 9.53 -6.18
C ALA A 449 39.24 8.67 -6.81
N ARG A 450 39.05 8.91 -8.12
CA ARG A 450 38.33 8.14 -9.16
C ARG A 450 39.18 6.90 -9.58
N MET A 451 38.79 5.84 -10.31
CA MET A 451 37.88 5.58 -11.46
C MET A 451 37.84 4.03 -11.72
N THR A 452 36.79 3.54 -12.42
CA THR A 452 36.38 2.18 -12.94
C THR A 452 37.43 1.29 -13.69
N PRO A 453 37.20 0.03 -14.22
CA PRO A 453 35.96 -0.77 -14.46
C PRO A 453 36.01 -2.34 -14.18
N ALA A 454 34.90 -3.03 -14.49
CA ALA A 454 34.50 -4.47 -14.34
C ALA A 454 35.23 -5.48 -15.31
N PRO A 455 34.88 -6.81 -15.53
CA PRO A 455 33.66 -7.60 -15.18
C PRO A 455 33.76 -9.19 -15.04
N ILE A 456 32.57 -9.86 -14.97
CA ILE A 456 32.06 -11.22 -15.44
C ILE A 456 32.21 -12.57 -14.63
N SER A 457 31.03 -13.22 -14.47
CA SER A 457 30.65 -14.68 -14.49
C SER A 457 30.50 -15.38 -13.12
N ALA A 458 29.61 -16.35 -12.87
CA ALA A 458 28.94 -17.34 -13.73
C ALA A 458 27.65 -17.92 -13.08
N ALA A 459 26.66 -18.35 -13.89
CA ALA A 459 25.56 -19.22 -13.46
C ALA A 459 24.96 -19.98 -14.68
N ASP A 460 25.73 -20.90 -15.25
CA ASP A 460 25.28 -21.89 -16.24
C ASP A 460 25.29 -23.28 -15.58
N GLU A 461 24.18 -23.71 -14.96
CA GLU A 461 24.00 -25.14 -14.68
C GLU A 461 22.55 -25.64 -14.47
N ILE A 462 21.51 -24.79 -14.64
CA ILE A 462 20.10 -25.22 -14.45
C ILE A 462 19.24 -25.07 -15.74
N ALA A 463 19.77 -24.43 -16.80
CA ALA A 463 19.03 -24.20 -18.05
C ALA A 463 19.00 -25.39 -19.04
N SER A 464 19.67 -26.52 -18.75
CA SER A 464 19.88 -27.58 -19.76
C SER A 464 18.74 -28.57 -19.97
N GLU A 465 17.59 -28.45 -19.29
CA GLU A 465 16.42 -29.35 -19.48
C GLU A 465 15.30 -28.75 -20.34
N ALA A 466 15.40 -27.48 -20.74
CA ALA A 466 14.39 -26.83 -21.60
C ALA A 466 14.71 -26.90 -23.11
N ASP A 467 15.94 -27.22 -23.50
CA ASP A 467 16.43 -27.12 -24.89
C ASP A 467 16.46 -28.44 -25.70
N GLU A 468 16.07 -29.58 -25.13
CA GLU A 468 16.21 -30.88 -25.79
C GLU A 468 15.03 -31.28 -26.73
N ILE A 469 14.25 -30.32 -27.23
CA ILE A 469 13.15 -30.57 -28.21
C ILE A 469 13.54 -30.17 -29.65
N ILE A 470 14.74 -29.64 -29.89
CA ILE A 470 15.19 -29.24 -31.22
C ILE A 470 16.36 -30.13 -31.66
N VAL A 471 16.07 -31.11 -32.54
CA VAL A 471 16.92 -31.63 -33.65
C VAL A 471 16.58 -33.10 -33.95
N ARG A 472 15.75 -33.34 -34.99
CA ARG A 472 16.01 -34.26 -36.13
C ARG A 472 14.75 -34.47 -36.98
N ALA A 473 14.78 -33.98 -38.21
CA ALA A 473 14.05 -34.57 -39.34
C ALA A 473 15.07 -34.89 -40.43
N PRO A 474 15.05 -36.07 -41.06
CA PRO A 474 15.62 -36.24 -42.38
C PRO A 474 14.57 -35.91 -43.42
N ALA A 475 14.99 -35.11 -44.40
CA ALA A 475 14.27 -34.86 -45.63
C ALA A 475 14.14 -36.15 -46.43
N ASP A 476 12.98 -36.35 -47.07
CA ASP A 476 12.95 -36.92 -48.41
C ASP A 476 11.74 -36.44 -49.21
N THR A 477 12.07 -36.03 -50.43
CA THR A 477 11.22 -35.59 -51.54
C THR A 477 10.21 -36.64 -51.99
N ILE A 478 9.00 -36.21 -52.39
CA ILE A 478 8.34 -36.52 -53.68
C ILE A 478 7.05 -35.67 -53.81
N ALA A 479 6.88 -35.04 -54.96
CA ALA A 479 5.61 -34.56 -55.51
C ALA A 479 5.47 -35.17 -56.93
N PRO A 480 4.37 -35.02 -57.69
CA PRO A 480 2.96 -34.72 -57.36
C PRO A 480 1.96 -35.65 -58.09
N THR A 481 0.65 -35.62 -57.76
CA THR A 481 -0.47 -35.51 -58.74
C THR A 481 -1.88 -35.48 -58.08
N PRO A 482 -2.88 -34.78 -58.67
CA PRO A 482 -4.33 -34.83 -58.33
C PRO A 482 -5.02 -35.92 -59.21
N PRO A 483 -6.38 -36.08 -59.34
CA PRO A 483 -7.55 -35.34 -58.81
C PRO A 483 -8.72 -36.24 -58.31
N ARG A 484 -9.83 -35.67 -57.81
CA ARG A 484 -11.19 -35.83 -58.41
C ARG A 484 -12.35 -35.25 -57.60
N SER A 485 -13.22 -34.61 -58.36
CA SER A 485 -14.57 -34.14 -58.06
C SER A 485 -15.61 -35.26 -57.98
N SER A 486 -16.58 -35.10 -57.06
CA SER A 486 -18.00 -35.44 -57.21
C SER A 486 -18.68 -34.98 -55.90
N GLY A 487 -19.68 -34.09 -55.85
CA GLY A 487 -20.74 -33.83 -56.81
C GLY A 487 -22.00 -34.59 -56.39
N VAL A 488 -22.65 -34.20 -55.29
CA VAL A 488 -24.05 -34.54 -54.98
C VAL A 488 -24.68 -33.41 -54.14
N SER A 489 -25.77 -32.84 -54.65
CA SER A 489 -26.80 -32.08 -53.90
C SER A 489 -28.10 -32.89 -53.98
N PRO A 490 -29.21 -32.51 -53.30
CA PRO A 490 -29.47 -32.09 -51.93
C PRO A 490 -30.56 -33.03 -51.29
N PRO A 491 -31.26 -32.69 -50.18
CA PRO A 491 -32.43 -31.81 -50.32
C PRO A 491 -32.66 -30.82 -49.16
N SER A 492 -33.41 -29.79 -49.51
CA SER A 492 -33.99 -28.75 -48.68
C SER A 492 -34.85 -29.27 -47.52
N SER A 493 -34.69 -28.66 -46.36
CA SER A 493 -35.78 -28.51 -45.38
C SER A 493 -35.85 -27.06 -44.91
N ARG A 494 -37.03 -26.48 -45.12
CA ARG A 494 -37.46 -25.18 -44.60
C ARG A 494 -37.57 -25.26 -43.08
N LEU A 495 -37.03 -24.29 -42.36
CA LEU A 495 -37.44 -23.98 -40.99
C LEU A 495 -37.41 -22.47 -40.77
N ASN A 496 -38.36 -22.03 -39.95
CA ASN A 496 -38.97 -20.70 -39.90
C ASN A 496 -38.03 -19.57 -39.49
N THR A 497 -38.11 -18.46 -40.23
CA THR A 497 -37.66 -17.13 -39.80
C THR A 497 -38.55 -16.62 -38.68
N VAL A 498 -38.01 -16.53 -37.46
CA VAL A 498 -38.49 -15.63 -36.41
C VAL A 498 -37.71 -14.32 -36.57
N ALA A 499 -38.43 -13.20 -36.68
CA ALA A 499 -37.86 -11.88 -36.84
C ALA A 499 -37.03 -11.47 -35.60
N PRO A 500 -35.90 -10.76 -35.78
CA PRO A 500 -35.22 -10.12 -34.66
C PRO A 500 -36.01 -8.89 -34.22
N ASN A 501 -36.33 -8.80 -32.93
CA ASN A 501 -36.84 -7.59 -32.31
C ASN A 501 -35.78 -6.48 -32.42
N GLU A 502 -36.17 -5.36 -33.02
CA GLU A 502 -35.49 -4.07 -32.88
C GLU A 502 -35.54 -3.67 -31.39
N ILE A 503 -34.40 -3.74 -30.71
CA ILE A 503 -34.19 -3.00 -29.46
C ILE A 503 -33.73 -1.61 -29.91
N LEU A 504 -34.58 -0.60 -29.67
CA LEU A 504 -34.21 0.79 -29.79
C LEU A 504 -33.14 1.11 -28.74
N ASP A 505 -31.98 1.61 -29.20
CA ASP A 505 -30.99 2.31 -28.38
C ASP A 505 -31.61 3.61 -27.85
N GLU A 506 -32.30 3.52 -26.71
CA GLU A 506 -32.70 4.69 -25.93
C GLU A 506 -31.49 5.10 -25.08
N VAL A 507 -30.85 6.21 -25.48
CA VAL A 507 -29.72 6.84 -24.78
C VAL A 507 -30.12 7.09 -23.33
N THR A 508 -29.69 6.19 -22.45
CA THR A 508 -29.96 6.24 -21.02
C THR A 508 -29.03 7.30 -20.45
N GLN A 509 -29.58 8.47 -20.09
CA GLN A 509 -28.83 9.42 -19.29
C GLN A 509 -28.58 8.77 -17.92
N GLU A 510 -27.31 8.53 -17.58
CA GLU A 510 -26.91 8.05 -16.27
C GLU A 510 -27.45 8.99 -15.19
N LEU A 511 -28.32 8.47 -14.33
CA LEU A 511 -28.78 9.17 -13.14
C LEU A 511 -27.58 9.33 -12.20
N PRO A 512 -27.44 10.48 -11.50
CA PRO A 512 -26.37 10.64 -10.53
C PRO A 512 -26.49 9.57 -9.43
N PRO A 513 -25.36 9.07 -8.91
CA PRO A 513 -25.36 8.02 -7.89
C PRO A 513 -26.07 8.49 -6.62
N SER A 514 -26.76 7.57 -5.95
CA SER A 514 -27.51 7.88 -4.72
C SER A 514 -26.56 8.27 -3.58
N THR A 515 -27.04 9.02 -2.59
CA THR A 515 -26.24 9.36 -1.40
C THR A 515 -25.73 8.11 -0.67
N SER A 516 -26.53 7.04 -0.63
CA SER A 516 -26.16 5.76 -0.03
C SER A 516 -25.03 5.07 -0.79
N GLU A 517 -25.05 5.11 -2.12
CA GLU A 517 -23.99 4.57 -2.97
C GLU A 517 -22.66 5.34 -2.80
N GLN A 518 -22.72 6.67 -2.75
CA GLN A 518 -21.54 7.50 -2.50
C GLN A 518 -20.91 7.20 -1.14
N LEU A 519 -21.72 7.04 -0.09
CA LEU A 519 -21.25 6.66 1.25
C LEU A 519 -20.67 5.25 1.27
N LEU A 520 -21.28 4.30 0.57
CA LEU A 520 -20.74 2.94 0.43
C LEU A 520 -19.32 2.97 -0.17
N ARG A 521 -19.14 3.71 -1.28
CA ARG A 521 -17.83 3.87 -1.92
C ARG A 521 -16.80 4.50 -1.00
N GLN A 522 -17.18 5.61 -0.36
CA GLN A 522 -16.28 6.33 0.54
C GLN A 522 -15.79 5.44 1.69
N ASN A 523 -16.67 4.57 2.22
CA ASN A 523 -16.36 3.76 3.39
C ASN A 523 -15.71 2.41 3.05
N TYR A 524 -15.93 1.87 1.85
CA TYR A 524 -15.57 0.49 1.54
C TYR A 524 -14.74 0.28 0.27
N ALA A 525 -14.63 1.24 -0.66
CA ALA A 525 -13.91 1.00 -1.92
C ALA A 525 -12.42 0.60 -1.71
N THR A 526 -11.78 1.12 -0.66
CA THR A 526 -10.37 0.83 -0.33
C THR A 526 -10.20 0.06 0.98
N ARG A 527 -11.30 -0.39 1.60
CA ARG A 527 -11.24 -1.06 2.91
C ARG A 527 -10.67 -2.46 2.76
N SER A 528 -9.68 -2.80 3.58
CA SER A 528 -9.20 -4.17 3.78
C SER A 528 -9.55 -4.64 5.19
N ILE A 529 -9.84 -5.94 5.36
CA ILE A 529 -10.06 -6.54 6.68
C ILE A 529 -8.77 -7.14 7.29
N ALA A 530 -7.69 -7.18 6.52
CA ALA A 530 -6.38 -7.70 6.91
C ALA A 530 -5.27 -6.79 6.36
N ASP A 531 -4.21 -6.61 7.13
CA ASP A 531 -2.97 -5.99 6.68
C ASP A 531 -1.99 -7.07 6.16
N GLU A 532 -0.80 -6.63 5.72
CA GLU A 532 0.24 -7.53 5.19
C GLU A 532 0.68 -8.57 6.22
N ASN A 533 0.86 -8.19 7.49
CA ASN A 533 1.27 -9.09 8.56
C ASN A 533 0.21 -10.17 8.84
N ALA A 534 -1.06 -9.78 8.91
CA ALA A 534 -2.18 -10.70 9.09
C ALA A 534 -2.28 -11.66 7.90
N ASN A 535 -2.10 -11.16 6.68
CA ASN A 535 -2.05 -12.00 5.49
C ASN A 535 -0.89 -13.00 5.58
N GLU A 536 0.34 -12.58 5.89
CA GLU A 536 1.49 -13.49 6.03
C GLU A 536 1.25 -14.60 7.06
N ALA A 537 0.74 -14.23 8.24
CA ALA A 537 0.41 -15.19 9.28
C ALA A 537 -0.69 -16.16 8.83
N PHE A 538 -1.72 -15.69 8.11
CA PHE A 538 -2.73 -16.56 7.52
C PHE A 538 -2.12 -17.52 6.50
N LEU A 539 -1.23 -17.01 5.63
CA LEU A 539 -0.57 -17.79 4.60
C LEU A 539 0.29 -18.93 5.17
N GLU A 540 0.99 -18.68 6.28
CA GLU A 540 1.78 -19.72 6.96
C GLU A 540 0.92 -20.92 7.37
N LEU A 541 -0.34 -20.70 7.76
CA LEU A 541 -1.29 -21.77 8.08
C LEU A 541 -1.96 -22.34 6.85
N ALA A 542 -2.44 -21.48 5.95
CA ALA A 542 -3.23 -21.89 4.79
C ALA A 542 -2.44 -22.71 3.77
N ARG A 543 -1.11 -22.54 3.71
CA ARG A 543 -0.21 -23.32 2.85
C ARG A 543 0.01 -24.75 3.35
N GLN A 544 -0.42 -25.08 4.56
CA GLN A 544 -0.31 -26.44 5.06
C GLN A 544 -1.42 -27.30 4.45
N SER A 545 -1.01 -28.30 3.67
CA SER A 545 -1.92 -29.22 2.99
C SER A 545 -2.57 -30.23 3.94
N GLU A 546 -2.00 -30.45 5.13
CA GLU A 546 -2.57 -31.33 6.14
C GLU A 546 -3.48 -30.57 7.13
N PRO A 547 -4.65 -31.14 7.50
CA PRO A 547 -5.49 -30.59 8.55
C PRO A 547 -4.75 -30.44 9.88
N GLN A 548 -4.78 -29.25 10.47
CA GLN A 548 -4.26 -29.03 11.82
C GLN A 548 -5.37 -29.25 12.86
N PRO A 549 -5.08 -29.94 13.98
CA PRO A 549 -6.03 -30.07 15.07
C PRO A 549 -6.46 -28.71 15.62
N GLY A 550 -7.76 -28.51 15.75
CA GLY A 550 -8.39 -27.30 16.26
C GLY A 550 -8.46 -26.15 15.25
N VAL A 551 -8.05 -26.34 13.99
CA VAL A 551 -8.03 -25.26 12.99
C VAL A 551 -9.09 -25.50 11.92
N VAL A 552 -9.88 -24.46 11.66
CA VAL A 552 -10.89 -24.42 10.59
C VAL A 552 -10.65 -23.16 9.76
N PHE A 553 -10.90 -23.25 8.46
CA PHE A 553 -10.76 -22.16 7.51
C PHE A 553 -12.13 -21.79 6.94
N ILE A 554 -12.32 -20.49 6.72
CA ILE A 554 -13.41 -19.92 5.92
C ILE A 554 -12.80 -19.27 4.69
N ASP A 555 -13.42 -19.45 3.53
CA ASP A 555 -13.16 -18.68 2.33
C ASP A 555 -14.50 -18.15 1.81
N SER A 556 -14.58 -16.85 1.53
CA SER A 556 -15.74 -16.22 0.91
C SER A 556 -15.29 -15.40 -0.28
N GLN A 557 -15.86 -15.68 -1.45
CA GLN A 557 -15.45 -15.12 -2.74
C GLN A 557 -16.64 -14.54 -3.48
N ASN A 558 -16.43 -13.38 -4.11
CA ASN A 558 -17.40 -12.83 -5.03
C ASN A 558 -17.37 -13.62 -6.36
N GLN A 559 -18.25 -14.62 -6.49
CA GLN A 559 -18.36 -15.46 -7.69
C GLN A 559 -18.85 -14.67 -8.91
N SER A 560 -19.58 -13.58 -8.66
CA SER A 560 -20.12 -12.69 -9.68
C SER A 560 -19.18 -11.54 -10.07
N LEU A 561 -17.95 -11.48 -9.54
CA LEU A 561 -17.04 -10.33 -9.70
C LEU A 561 -16.82 -9.93 -11.15
N LYS A 562 -16.60 -10.91 -12.03
CA LYS A 562 -16.40 -10.64 -13.46
C LYS A 562 -17.65 -10.07 -14.10
N TRP A 563 -18.80 -10.70 -13.88
CA TRP A 563 -20.07 -10.26 -14.42
C TRP A 563 -20.42 -8.84 -13.94
N LEU A 564 -20.20 -8.55 -12.66
CA LEU A 564 -20.43 -7.23 -12.08
C LEU A 564 -19.55 -6.16 -12.71
N ASN A 565 -18.24 -6.44 -12.88
CA ASN A 565 -17.35 -5.52 -13.58
C ASN A 565 -17.79 -5.30 -15.03
N ASP A 566 -18.22 -6.37 -15.72
CA ASP A 566 -18.62 -6.32 -17.13
C ASP A 566 -20.00 -5.63 -17.33
N ASN A 567 -20.89 -5.60 -16.32
CA ASN A 567 -22.26 -5.04 -16.45
C ASN A 567 -22.48 -3.72 -15.71
N LEU A 568 -21.76 -3.47 -14.60
CA LEU A 568 -21.82 -2.18 -13.90
C LEU A 568 -20.86 -1.16 -14.50
N GLU A 569 -19.79 -1.64 -15.14
CA GLU A 569 -18.68 -0.82 -15.66
C GLU A 569 -18.06 0.12 -14.59
N ASP A 570 -18.33 -0.17 -13.30
CA ASP A 570 -17.89 0.63 -12.17
C ASP A 570 -17.17 -0.24 -11.14
N LYS A 571 -15.85 -0.35 -11.35
CA LYS A 571 -14.98 -1.15 -10.49
C LYS A 571 -14.99 -0.69 -9.03
N ALA A 572 -15.08 0.62 -8.78
CA ALA A 572 -15.06 1.15 -7.42
C ALA A 572 -16.33 0.78 -6.64
N LEU A 573 -17.48 0.69 -7.32
CA LEU A 573 -18.71 0.18 -6.72
C LEU A 573 -18.60 -1.30 -6.39
N VAL A 574 -18.09 -2.09 -7.35
CA VAL A 574 -17.91 -3.53 -7.20
C VAL A 574 -16.96 -3.86 -6.04
N ASP A 575 -15.86 -3.12 -5.93
CA ASP A 575 -14.90 -3.22 -4.82
C ASP A 575 -15.58 -2.84 -3.49
N ALA A 576 -16.35 -1.75 -3.45
CA ALA A 576 -17.05 -1.32 -2.24
C ALA A 576 -18.12 -2.32 -1.78
N LEU A 577 -18.87 -2.93 -2.70
CA LEU A 577 -19.85 -3.99 -2.41
C LEU A 577 -19.17 -5.24 -1.84
N THR A 578 -18.08 -5.67 -2.46
CA THR A 578 -17.27 -6.82 -2.00
C THR A 578 -16.70 -6.56 -0.60
N ASN A 579 -16.12 -5.39 -0.38
CA ASN A 579 -15.52 -5.04 0.90
C ASN A 579 -16.56 -4.81 2.00
N ARG A 580 -17.78 -4.38 1.65
CA ARG A 580 -18.90 -4.30 2.60
C ARG A 580 -19.30 -5.67 3.09
N HIS A 581 -19.45 -6.64 2.19
CA HIS A 581 -19.75 -8.04 2.54
C HIS A 581 -18.66 -8.63 3.44
N ASN A 582 -17.38 -8.48 3.03
CA ASN A 582 -16.23 -8.92 3.82
C ASN A 582 -16.23 -8.34 5.25
N ALA A 583 -16.56 -7.05 5.39
CA ALA A 583 -16.67 -6.40 6.69
C ALA A 583 -17.81 -7.00 7.55
N MET A 584 -18.94 -7.39 6.95
CA MET A 584 -20.02 -8.07 7.67
C MET A 584 -19.59 -9.43 8.21
N ILE A 585 -18.81 -10.20 7.43
CA ILE A 585 -18.25 -11.47 7.90
C ILE A 585 -17.34 -11.21 9.11
N GLN A 586 -16.41 -10.26 9.00
CA GLN A 586 -15.50 -9.91 10.09
C GLN A 586 -16.26 -9.50 11.37
N GLU A 587 -17.27 -8.64 11.25
CA GLU A 587 -18.13 -8.22 12.37
C GLU A 587 -18.82 -9.42 13.03
N ALA A 588 -19.32 -10.37 12.24
CA ALA A 588 -19.99 -11.56 12.75
C ALA A 588 -19.01 -12.52 13.45
N LEU A 589 -17.82 -12.73 12.88
CA LEU A 589 -16.79 -13.57 13.49
C LEU A 589 -16.23 -12.96 14.79
N ILE A 590 -16.03 -11.65 14.86
CA ILE A 590 -15.60 -10.98 16.10
C ILE A 590 -16.64 -11.19 17.21
N ARG A 591 -17.93 -11.10 16.90
CA ARG A 591 -19.00 -11.41 17.87
C ARG A 591 -18.93 -12.87 18.31
N PHE A 592 -18.77 -13.79 17.37
CA PHE A 592 -18.64 -15.21 17.65
C PHE A 592 -17.43 -15.53 18.55
N GLN A 593 -16.30 -14.85 18.35
CA GLN A 593 -15.13 -14.95 19.22
C GLN A 593 -15.40 -14.40 20.63
N ARG A 594 -16.16 -13.32 20.79
CA ARG A 594 -16.54 -12.80 22.12
C ARG A 594 -17.40 -13.79 22.90
N GLU A 595 -18.27 -14.51 22.20
CA GLU A 595 -19.11 -15.58 22.76
C GLU A 595 -18.30 -16.85 23.05
N ASN A 596 -17.16 -17.03 22.35
CA ASN A 596 -16.26 -18.18 22.49
C ASN A 596 -14.80 -17.72 22.68
N PRO A 597 -14.43 -17.20 23.87
CA PRO A 597 -13.13 -16.54 24.07
C PRO A 597 -11.89 -17.42 23.85
N SER A 598 -12.06 -18.74 23.78
CA SER A 598 -10.99 -19.69 23.44
C SER A 598 -10.63 -19.68 21.95
N LEU A 599 -11.41 -19.00 21.10
CA LEU A 599 -11.15 -18.91 19.68
C LEU A 599 -10.14 -17.80 19.36
N SER A 600 -9.24 -18.10 18.44
CA SER A 600 -8.37 -17.11 17.79
C SER A 600 -8.79 -16.96 16.34
N LEU A 601 -8.96 -15.73 15.89
CA LEU A 601 -9.26 -15.39 14.51
C LEU A 601 -8.01 -14.82 13.84
N LEU A 602 -7.75 -15.26 12.61
CA LEU A 602 -6.69 -14.72 11.78
C LEU A 602 -7.27 -14.38 10.40
N PRO A 603 -7.53 -13.08 10.13
CA PRO A 603 -8.13 -12.65 8.88
C PRO A 603 -7.11 -12.64 7.74
N TYR A 604 -7.62 -12.78 6.53
CA TYR A 604 -6.90 -12.56 5.29
C TYR A 604 -7.84 -11.86 4.29
N SER A 605 -7.29 -10.93 3.50
CA SER A 605 -8.04 -10.24 2.46
C SER A 605 -7.19 -10.07 1.21
N ASP A 606 -7.80 -10.37 0.06
CA ASP A 606 -7.26 -9.98 -1.25
C ASP A 606 -8.34 -9.30 -2.09
N TYR A 607 -8.09 -9.10 -3.39
CA TYR A 607 -9.00 -8.42 -4.30
C TYR A 607 -10.25 -9.26 -4.69
N LYS A 608 -10.32 -10.54 -4.30
CA LYS A 608 -11.43 -11.45 -4.66
C LYS A 608 -12.33 -11.79 -3.48
N GLY A 609 -11.83 -11.71 -2.26
CA GLY A 609 -12.58 -12.21 -1.12
C GLY A 609 -11.90 -12.05 0.23
N ALA A 610 -12.61 -12.53 1.24
CA ALA A 610 -12.18 -12.59 2.63
C ALA A 610 -11.97 -14.05 3.03
N ARG A 611 -10.89 -14.31 3.78
CA ARG A 611 -10.61 -15.61 4.37
C ARG A 611 -10.29 -15.47 5.84
N PHE A 612 -10.55 -16.53 6.60
CA PHE A 612 -10.25 -16.56 8.03
C PHE A 612 -9.72 -17.93 8.42
N ALA A 613 -8.63 -17.96 9.18
CA ALA A 613 -8.23 -19.14 9.93
C ALA A 613 -8.74 -18.98 11.37
N ILE A 614 -9.42 -20.00 11.87
CA ILE A 614 -10.10 -19.99 13.16
C ILE A 614 -9.51 -21.14 13.97
N ARG A 615 -8.79 -20.81 15.04
CA ARG A 615 -8.20 -21.79 15.96
C ARG A 615 -9.08 -21.91 17.19
N GLY A 616 -9.50 -23.12 17.51
CA GLY A 616 -10.23 -23.49 18.72
C GLY A 616 -9.67 -24.75 19.37
N PRO A 617 -10.40 -25.34 20.34
CA PRO A 617 -9.98 -26.57 20.99
C PRO A 617 -9.86 -27.73 19.98
N PRO A 618 -8.78 -28.54 20.03
CA PRO A 618 -8.65 -29.73 19.19
C PRO A 618 -9.84 -30.68 19.36
N GLY A 619 -10.38 -31.18 18.25
CA GLY A 619 -11.57 -32.06 18.23
C GLY A 619 -12.91 -31.32 18.18
N ALA A 620 -12.92 -29.98 18.23
CA ALA A 620 -14.13 -29.17 18.10
C ALA A 620 -14.43 -28.72 16.64
N GLU A 621 -13.67 -29.20 15.65
CA GLU A 621 -13.71 -28.68 14.29
C GLU A 621 -15.09 -28.84 13.65
N ASP A 622 -15.75 -30.00 13.82
CA ASP A 622 -17.07 -30.25 13.22
C ASP A 622 -18.17 -29.37 13.82
N GLU A 623 -18.12 -29.12 15.13
CA GLU A 623 -19.03 -28.20 15.80
C GLU A 623 -18.79 -26.75 15.33
N LEU A 624 -17.52 -26.33 15.26
CA LEU A 624 -17.14 -25.03 14.75
C LEU A 624 -17.62 -24.84 13.32
N MET A 625 -17.35 -25.78 12.41
CA MET A 625 -17.82 -25.69 11.01
C MET A 625 -19.35 -25.54 10.91
N SER A 626 -20.11 -26.23 11.76
CA SER A 626 -21.57 -26.10 11.80
C SER A 626 -22.05 -24.73 12.30
N GLN A 627 -21.38 -24.15 13.30
CA GLN A 627 -21.67 -22.81 13.81
C GLN A 627 -21.29 -21.73 12.79
N LEU A 628 -20.13 -21.85 12.17
CA LEU A 628 -19.63 -20.93 11.16
C LEU A 628 -20.49 -20.92 9.89
N ARG A 629 -21.03 -22.07 9.47
CA ARG A 629 -21.97 -22.12 8.32
C ARG A 629 -23.20 -21.26 8.57
N ARG A 630 -23.81 -21.36 9.76
CA ARG A 630 -24.95 -20.52 10.14
C ARG A 630 -24.61 -19.04 10.14
N ILE A 631 -23.42 -18.67 10.61
CA ILE A 631 -22.95 -17.28 10.60
C ILE A 631 -22.84 -16.75 9.17
N LEU A 632 -22.31 -17.54 8.24
CA LEU A 632 -22.17 -17.13 6.83
C LEU A 632 -23.54 -16.98 6.16
N ASP A 633 -24.45 -17.94 6.38
CA ASP A 633 -25.83 -17.85 5.87
C ASP A 633 -26.54 -16.57 6.36
N GLU A 634 -26.40 -16.23 7.66
CA GLU A 634 -26.96 -15.01 8.24
C GLU A 634 -26.34 -13.73 7.66
N VAL A 635 -25.03 -13.74 7.37
CA VAL A 635 -24.34 -12.60 6.75
C VAL A 635 -24.81 -12.38 5.33
N ASP A 636 -24.95 -13.45 4.54
CA ASP A 636 -25.42 -13.38 3.15
C ASP A 636 -26.86 -12.84 3.09
N ASP A 637 -27.75 -13.34 3.94
CA ASP A 637 -29.13 -12.84 4.05
C ASP A 637 -29.17 -11.35 4.43
N ARG A 638 -28.35 -10.94 5.40
CA ARG A 638 -28.25 -9.54 5.84
C ARG A 638 -27.72 -8.64 4.74
N PHE A 639 -26.70 -9.08 4.00
CA PHE A 639 -26.12 -8.32 2.91
C PHE A 639 -27.12 -8.14 1.76
N MET A 640 -27.82 -9.20 1.38
CA MET A 640 -28.87 -9.14 0.35
C MET A 640 -30.04 -8.24 0.76
N GLN A 641 -30.38 -8.21 2.06
CA GLN A 641 -31.37 -7.28 2.58
C GLN A 641 -30.87 -5.83 2.52
N GLU A 642 -29.62 -5.56 2.91
CA GLU A 642 -29.03 -4.22 2.86
C GLU A 642 -28.99 -3.67 1.42
N LEU A 643 -28.69 -4.52 0.43
CA LEU A 643 -28.72 -4.14 -0.99
C LEU A 643 -30.10 -3.69 -1.45
N ARG A 644 -31.15 -4.42 -1.07
CA ARG A 644 -32.54 -4.09 -1.40
C ARG A 644 -32.99 -2.79 -0.75
N ASP A 645 -32.62 -2.58 0.51
CA ASP A 645 -33.09 -1.44 1.29
C ASP A 645 -32.40 -0.12 0.87
N ASN A 646 -31.16 -0.19 0.39
CA ASN A 646 -30.35 1.00 0.10
C ASN A 646 -30.23 1.37 -1.39
N ASN A 647 -30.69 0.51 -2.31
CA ASN A 647 -30.57 0.71 -3.77
C ASN A 647 -29.14 1.11 -4.18
N TYR A 648 -28.12 0.38 -3.70
CA TYR A 648 -26.71 0.66 -4.02
C TYR A 648 -26.37 0.48 -5.50
N THR A 649 -27.17 -0.29 -6.23
CA THR A 649 -26.94 -0.62 -7.64
C THR A 649 -28.27 -0.61 -8.39
N THR A 650 -28.21 -0.32 -9.69
CA THR A 650 -29.33 -0.43 -10.63
C THR A 650 -29.67 -1.88 -10.98
N ILE A 651 -28.76 -2.82 -10.67
CA ILE A 651 -28.97 -4.24 -10.90
C ILE A 651 -29.96 -4.77 -9.88
N THR A 652 -31.10 -5.30 -10.35
CA THR A 652 -32.09 -5.91 -9.47
C THR A 652 -31.52 -7.16 -8.82
N THR A 653 -31.85 -7.40 -7.54
CA THR A 653 -31.41 -8.62 -6.84
C THR A 653 -31.89 -9.91 -7.53
N GLU A 654 -32.95 -9.82 -8.35
CA GLU A 654 -33.46 -10.92 -9.18
C GLU A 654 -32.52 -11.28 -10.34
N ALA A 655 -31.77 -10.31 -10.89
CA ALA A 655 -30.82 -10.53 -11.98
C ALA A 655 -29.54 -11.25 -11.50
N LEU A 656 -29.21 -11.13 -10.23
CA LEU A 656 -28.00 -11.69 -9.61
C LEU A 656 -28.23 -13.03 -8.90
N GLY A 657 -29.48 -13.34 -8.51
CA GLY A 657 -29.80 -14.56 -7.77
C GLY A 657 -29.16 -14.63 -6.38
N SER A 658 -29.13 -15.82 -5.78
CA SER A 658 -28.48 -16.10 -4.48
C SER A 658 -26.98 -16.41 -4.60
N GLU A 659 -26.39 -16.31 -5.79
CA GLU A 659 -25.05 -16.83 -6.12
C GLU A 659 -23.97 -15.73 -6.16
N TRP A 660 -24.20 -14.60 -5.50
CA TRP A 660 -23.23 -13.50 -5.54
C TRP A 660 -21.93 -13.89 -4.84
N PHE A 661 -22.04 -14.31 -3.58
CA PHE A 661 -20.90 -14.76 -2.78
C PHE A 661 -20.97 -16.27 -2.60
N GLY A 662 -19.87 -16.94 -2.93
CA GLY A 662 -19.65 -18.32 -2.59
C GLY A 662 -18.84 -18.40 -1.31
N SER A 663 -19.33 -19.16 -0.34
CA SER A 663 -18.68 -19.33 0.96
C SER A 663 -18.40 -20.80 1.23
N GLY A 664 -17.19 -21.10 1.70
CA GLY A 664 -16.71 -22.45 1.96
C GLY A 664 -16.03 -22.56 3.31
N ILE A 665 -16.15 -23.74 3.92
CA ILE A 665 -15.58 -24.05 5.23
C ILE A 665 -14.82 -25.37 5.14
N GLY A 666 -13.55 -25.35 5.53
CA GLY A 666 -12.68 -26.50 5.40
C GLY A 666 -11.73 -26.66 6.57
N ARG A 667 -11.16 -27.85 6.70
CA ARG A 667 -10.08 -28.13 7.67
C ARG A 667 -8.70 -27.67 7.17
N THR A 668 -8.60 -27.30 5.90
CA THR A 668 -7.44 -26.67 5.26
C THR A 668 -7.91 -25.44 4.49
N GLY A 669 -6.99 -24.51 4.20
CA GLY A 669 -7.31 -23.34 3.38
C GLY A 669 -7.83 -23.72 1.99
N ASP A 670 -7.23 -24.74 1.38
CA ASP A 670 -7.63 -25.24 0.06
C ASP A 670 -9.00 -25.93 0.08
N HIS A 671 -9.35 -26.64 1.16
CA HIS A 671 -10.69 -27.21 1.30
C HIS A 671 -11.77 -26.14 1.38
N ALA A 672 -11.55 -25.11 2.19
CA ALA A 672 -12.46 -23.98 2.29
C ALA A 672 -12.60 -23.27 0.93
N ASN A 673 -11.47 -23.06 0.24
CA ASN A 673 -11.44 -22.44 -1.07
C ASN A 673 -12.23 -23.22 -2.13
N VAL A 674 -11.98 -24.53 -2.26
CA VAL A 674 -12.69 -25.37 -3.23
C VAL A 674 -14.18 -25.31 -2.96
N GLN A 675 -14.62 -25.49 -1.71
CA GLN A 675 -16.04 -25.40 -1.38
C GLN A 675 -16.65 -24.03 -1.72
N ALA A 676 -15.91 -22.93 -1.51
CA ALA A 676 -16.37 -21.57 -1.81
C ALA A 676 -16.58 -21.31 -3.32
N ARG A 677 -16.08 -22.18 -4.21
CA ARG A 677 -16.25 -22.06 -5.68
C ARG A 677 -17.45 -22.85 -6.20
N PHE A 678 -18.06 -23.68 -5.36
CA PHE A 678 -19.31 -24.36 -5.68
C PHE A 678 -20.51 -23.45 -5.38
N PRO A 679 -21.69 -23.74 -5.93
CA PRO A 679 -22.90 -23.02 -5.57
C PRO A 679 -23.12 -22.97 -4.05
N PRO A 680 -23.73 -21.90 -3.51
CA PRO A 680 -24.09 -21.84 -2.10
C PRO A 680 -24.82 -23.11 -1.65
N PHE A 681 -24.58 -23.53 -0.42
CA PHE A 681 -25.12 -24.76 0.19
C PHE A 681 -24.55 -26.10 -0.33
N SER A 682 -23.61 -26.10 -1.28
CA SER A 682 -22.94 -27.34 -1.67
C SER A 682 -22.26 -28.05 -0.49
N THR A 683 -22.44 -29.36 -0.46
CA THR A 683 -21.85 -30.29 0.50
C THR A 683 -20.55 -30.88 -0.07
N TRP A 684 -19.74 -31.46 0.80
CA TRP A 684 -18.57 -32.24 0.36
C TRP A 684 -18.93 -33.44 -0.52
N SER A 685 -20.16 -33.95 -0.42
CA SER A 685 -20.67 -34.97 -1.34
C SER A 685 -20.78 -34.42 -2.77
N ASP A 686 -21.27 -33.19 -2.92
CA ASP A 686 -21.41 -32.54 -4.23
C ASP A 686 -20.03 -32.27 -4.84
N VAL A 687 -19.06 -31.81 -4.04
CA VAL A 687 -17.66 -31.64 -4.48
C VAL A 687 -17.05 -32.97 -4.94
N THR A 688 -17.31 -34.05 -4.20
CA THR A 688 -16.83 -35.40 -4.53
C THR A 688 -17.46 -35.92 -5.82
N GLU A 689 -18.76 -35.71 -6.01
CA GLU A 689 -19.48 -36.10 -7.23
C GLU A 689 -18.94 -35.35 -8.45
N THR A 690 -18.74 -34.04 -8.36
CA THR A 690 -18.14 -33.25 -9.45
C THR A 690 -16.72 -33.70 -9.76
N PHE A 691 -15.92 -34.04 -8.75
CA PHE A 691 -14.59 -34.60 -8.96
C PHE A 691 -14.65 -35.94 -9.73
N GLN A 692 -15.54 -36.85 -9.35
CA GLN A 692 -15.74 -38.13 -10.04
C GLN A 692 -16.26 -37.94 -11.47
N LEU A 693 -17.19 -37.00 -11.68
CA LEU A 693 -17.68 -36.62 -13.00
C LEU A 693 -16.54 -36.11 -13.88
N THR A 694 -15.67 -35.27 -13.32
CA THR A 694 -14.47 -34.72 -13.99
C THR A 694 -13.51 -35.83 -14.43
N GLN A 695 -13.29 -36.85 -13.58
CA GLN A 695 -12.50 -38.05 -13.93
C GLN A 695 -13.11 -38.84 -15.10
N GLY A 696 -14.44 -38.98 -15.10
CA GLY A 696 -15.17 -39.63 -16.20
C GLY A 696 -15.05 -38.84 -17.51
N GLN A 697 -15.22 -37.52 -17.45
CA GLN A 697 -15.12 -36.62 -18.61
C GLN A 697 -13.73 -36.66 -19.23
N ILE A 698 -12.64 -36.55 -18.44
CA ILE A 698 -11.29 -36.59 -18.99
C ILE A 698 -10.96 -37.92 -19.65
N SER A 699 -11.45 -39.03 -19.10
CA SER A 699 -11.31 -40.36 -19.71
C SER A 699 -12.02 -40.42 -21.07
N GLY A 700 -13.23 -39.84 -21.17
CA GLY A 700 -13.98 -39.74 -22.42
C GLY A 700 -13.35 -38.80 -23.46
N LEU A 701 -12.69 -37.72 -23.02
CA LEU A 701 -11.93 -36.82 -23.90
C LEU A 701 -10.65 -37.51 -24.40
N ARG A 702 -9.90 -38.18 -23.53
CA ARG A 702 -8.69 -38.96 -23.90
C ARG A 702 -9.01 -40.04 -24.94
N MET A 703 -10.10 -40.78 -24.75
CA MET A 703 -10.52 -41.84 -25.68
C MET A 703 -10.85 -41.30 -27.08
N ARG A 704 -11.42 -40.10 -27.18
CA ARG A 704 -11.86 -39.51 -28.45
C ARG A 704 -10.80 -38.64 -29.13
N TYR A 705 -9.99 -37.95 -28.35
CA TYR A 705 -9.11 -36.89 -28.82
C TYR A 705 -7.64 -37.08 -28.42
N GLY A 706 -7.28 -38.20 -27.77
CA GLY A 706 -5.92 -38.47 -27.29
C GLY A 706 -4.85 -38.47 -28.37
N ASP A 707 -5.22 -38.83 -29.61
CA ASP A 707 -4.32 -38.82 -30.78
C ASP A 707 -4.34 -37.48 -31.54
N THR A 708 -4.98 -36.45 -30.99
CA THR A 708 -5.10 -35.12 -31.61
C THR A 708 -4.27 -34.08 -30.86
N PRO A 709 -3.90 -32.94 -31.48
CA PRO A 709 -3.21 -31.84 -30.80
C PRO A 709 -4.04 -31.13 -29.71
N LEU A 710 -5.31 -31.50 -29.52
CA LEU A 710 -6.17 -30.90 -28.49
C LEU A 710 -5.83 -31.41 -27.09
N ILE A 711 -5.25 -32.61 -26.99
CA ILE A 711 -4.89 -33.27 -25.74
C ILE A 711 -3.36 -33.26 -25.61
N SER A 712 -2.87 -32.83 -24.46
CA SER A 712 -1.46 -32.83 -24.10
C SER A 712 -0.94 -34.26 -23.90
N ARG A 713 0.38 -34.41 -23.83
CA ARG A 713 1.03 -35.69 -23.47
C ARG A 713 0.61 -36.22 -22.09
N HIS A 714 0.07 -35.36 -21.22
CA HIS A 714 -0.44 -35.70 -19.90
C HIS A 714 -1.91 -36.15 -19.95
N GLY A 715 -2.50 -36.20 -21.14
CA GLY A 715 -3.87 -36.63 -21.37
C GLY A 715 -4.91 -35.58 -20.95
N THR A 716 -4.54 -34.33 -20.77
CA THR A 716 -5.47 -33.22 -20.47
C THR A 716 -5.59 -32.29 -21.68
N PRO A 717 -6.65 -31.48 -21.83
CA PRO A 717 -6.68 -30.45 -22.86
C PRO A 717 -5.44 -29.54 -22.79
N THR A 718 -4.93 -29.11 -23.93
CA THR A 718 -3.75 -28.22 -23.97
C THR A 718 -4.10 -26.80 -23.50
N PRO A 719 -3.11 -25.98 -23.08
CA PRO A 719 -3.35 -24.58 -22.70
C PRO A 719 -4.06 -23.79 -23.80
N ALA A 720 -3.74 -24.07 -25.08
CA ALA A 720 -4.40 -23.40 -26.21
C ALA A 720 -5.90 -23.70 -26.30
N VAL A 721 -6.34 -24.89 -25.88
CA VAL A 721 -7.76 -25.25 -25.79
C VAL A 721 -8.41 -24.52 -24.61
N PHE A 722 -7.81 -24.58 -23.42
CA PHE A 722 -8.34 -23.87 -22.24
C PHE A 722 -8.44 -22.35 -22.45
N GLU A 723 -7.46 -21.76 -23.11
CA GLU A 723 -7.45 -20.34 -23.45
C GLU A 723 -8.66 -19.95 -24.30
N LEU A 724 -9.04 -20.78 -25.28
CA LEU A 724 -10.21 -20.55 -26.11
C LEU A 724 -11.51 -20.72 -25.33
N LEU A 725 -11.64 -21.78 -24.53
CA LEU A 725 -12.83 -22.05 -23.74
C LEU A 725 -13.11 -20.94 -22.73
N ARG A 726 -12.06 -20.42 -22.08
CA ARG A 726 -12.13 -19.32 -21.11
C ARG A 726 -12.52 -17.99 -21.76
N LYS A 727 -12.02 -17.71 -22.98
CA LYS A 727 -12.20 -16.39 -23.64
C LYS A 727 -13.43 -16.30 -24.54
N LYS A 728 -13.98 -17.43 -24.97
CA LYS A 728 -15.06 -17.48 -25.96
C LYS A 728 -16.21 -18.32 -25.40
N SER A 729 -17.41 -17.74 -25.34
CA SER A 729 -18.63 -18.44 -24.94
C SER A 729 -19.27 -19.23 -26.09
N ASP A 730 -19.11 -18.78 -27.35
CA ASP A 730 -19.68 -19.48 -28.52
C ASP A 730 -18.85 -20.72 -28.92
N ASN A 731 -19.43 -21.90 -28.68
CA ASN A 731 -18.84 -23.19 -29.04
C ASN A 731 -18.61 -23.36 -30.55
N SER A 732 -19.44 -22.76 -31.40
CA SER A 732 -19.28 -22.81 -32.85
C SER A 732 -18.04 -22.03 -33.29
N GLU A 733 -17.80 -20.88 -32.65
CA GLU A 733 -16.61 -20.08 -32.88
C GLU A 733 -15.34 -20.84 -32.45
N VAL A 734 -15.35 -21.42 -31.26
CA VAL A 734 -14.22 -22.23 -30.76
C VAL A 734 -13.94 -23.43 -31.67
N ALA A 735 -14.98 -24.17 -32.08
CA ALA A 735 -14.86 -25.30 -33.00
C ALA A 735 -14.22 -24.86 -34.32
N ARG A 736 -14.69 -23.75 -34.90
CA ARG A 736 -14.14 -23.18 -36.14
C ARG A 736 -12.66 -22.82 -35.98
N ILE A 737 -12.27 -22.20 -34.86
CA ILE A 737 -10.87 -21.84 -34.59
C ILE A 737 -10.00 -23.09 -34.50
N LEU A 738 -10.41 -24.10 -33.72
CA LEU A 738 -9.64 -25.34 -33.56
C LEU A 738 -9.56 -26.16 -34.86
N ASN A 739 -10.65 -26.23 -35.63
CA ASN A 739 -10.66 -26.87 -36.95
C ASN A 739 -9.69 -26.19 -37.91
N ASN A 740 -9.67 -24.86 -37.93
CA ASN A 740 -8.75 -24.10 -38.76
C ASN A 740 -7.29 -24.28 -38.32
N ARG A 741 -7.02 -24.33 -37.01
CA ARG A 741 -5.66 -24.48 -36.47
C ARG A 741 -5.08 -25.88 -36.69
N HIS A 742 -5.90 -26.92 -36.56
CA HIS A 742 -5.43 -28.31 -36.48
C HIS A 742 -5.95 -29.22 -37.59
N GLY A 743 -6.74 -28.70 -38.54
CA GLY A 743 -7.33 -29.49 -39.62
C GLY A 743 -8.35 -30.53 -39.15
N LEU A 744 -9.02 -30.26 -38.03
CA LEU A 744 -10.00 -31.16 -37.40
C LEU A 744 -11.42 -30.91 -37.93
N ASN A 745 -12.35 -31.80 -37.61
CA ASN A 745 -13.78 -31.67 -37.90
C ASN A 745 -14.60 -31.74 -36.60
N LEU A 746 -14.46 -30.73 -35.76
CA LEU A 746 -15.21 -30.54 -34.52
C LEU A 746 -16.49 -29.76 -34.78
N GLY A 747 -17.60 -30.22 -34.20
CA GLY A 747 -18.85 -29.46 -34.08
C GLY A 747 -18.99 -28.79 -32.70
N ALA A 748 -20.02 -27.95 -32.54
CA ALA A 748 -20.30 -27.26 -31.28
C ALA A 748 -20.53 -28.23 -30.11
N GLU A 749 -21.13 -29.40 -30.36
CA GLU A 749 -21.33 -30.46 -29.35
C GLU A 749 -20.02 -31.05 -28.84
N ASN A 750 -18.98 -31.14 -29.69
CA ASN A 750 -17.67 -31.59 -29.25
C ASN A 750 -17.05 -30.57 -28.29
N ILE A 751 -17.17 -29.28 -28.62
CA ILE A 751 -16.66 -28.20 -27.77
C ILE A 751 -17.44 -28.09 -26.46
N GLN A 752 -18.74 -28.36 -26.46
CA GLN A 752 -19.52 -28.39 -25.22
C GLN A 752 -18.90 -29.37 -24.21
N GLN A 753 -18.43 -30.55 -24.65
CA GLN A 753 -17.78 -31.51 -23.74
C GLN A 753 -16.46 -31.00 -23.16
N PHE A 754 -15.68 -30.25 -23.95
CA PHE A 754 -14.49 -29.58 -23.45
C PHE A 754 -14.84 -28.44 -22.47
N ARG A 755 -15.93 -27.71 -22.74
CA ARG A 755 -16.43 -26.64 -21.88
C ARG A 755 -16.95 -27.20 -20.55
N ASP A 756 -17.80 -28.23 -20.58
CA ASP A 756 -18.31 -28.89 -19.37
C ASP A 756 -17.14 -29.39 -18.50
N TYR A 757 -16.11 -29.96 -19.13
CA TYR A 757 -14.90 -30.35 -18.42
C TYR A 757 -14.15 -29.14 -17.86
N PHE A 758 -13.98 -28.07 -18.64
CA PHE A 758 -13.31 -26.84 -18.19
C PHE A 758 -14.03 -26.17 -16.99
N GLU A 759 -15.35 -26.07 -17.05
CA GLU A 759 -16.17 -25.49 -15.99
C GLU A 759 -16.06 -26.32 -14.69
N ASN A 760 -16.00 -27.64 -14.81
CA ASN A 760 -15.78 -28.50 -13.65
C ASN A 760 -14.37 -28.37 -13.06
N ILE A 761 -13.31 -28.30 -13.88
CA ILE A 761 -11.95 -28.16 -13.34
C ILE A 761 -11.71 -26.78 -12.67
N ASP A 762 -12.34 -25.71 -13.17
CA ASP A 762 -12.13 -24.35 -12.65
C ASP A 762 -12.65 -24.20 -11.19
N GLN A 763 -13.60 -25.05 -10.80
CA GLN A 763 -14.08 -25.17 -9.41
C GLN A 763 -13.02 -25.72 -8.45
N PHE A 764 -11.98 -26.39 -8.94
CA PHE A 764 -10.88 -26.95 -8.13
C PHE A 764 -9.60 -26.14 -8.21
N SER A 765 -9.58 -25.01 -8.92
CA SER A 765 -8.42 -24.13 -8.90
C SER A 765 -8.22 -23.62 -7.47
N PRO A 766 -6.97 -23.58 -6.98
CA PRO A 766 -6.66 -22.99 -5.69
C PRO A 766 -6.98 -21.48 -5.64
N GLY A 767 -7.23 -20.99 -4.42
CA GLY A 767 -7.35 -19.56 -4.14
C GLY A 767 -6.01 -18.86 -4.28
N LEU A 768 -6.01 -17.60 -4.71
CA LEU A 768 -4.79 -16.79 -4.76
C LEU A 768 -4.37 -16.39 -3.35
N LEU A 769 -3.09 -16.55 -3.04
CA LEU A 769 -2.52 -16.38 -1.71
C LEU A 769 -1.40 -15.34 -1.79
N LEU A 770 -1.73 -14.07 -1.53
CA LEU A 770 -0.83 -12.92 -1.64
C LEU A 770 -0.65 -12.27 -0.27
N ALA A 771 0.60 -12.07 0.17
CA ALA A 771 0.89 -11.35 1.41
C ALA A 771 0.49 -9.87 1.26
N ARG A 772 0.93 -9.28 0.15
CA ARG A 772 0.74 -7.87 -0.17
C ARG A 772 0.15 -7.70 -1.56
N ARG A 773 -0.72 -6.71 -1.70
CA ARG A 773 -1.15 -6.20 -3.00
C ARG A 773 -0.16 -5.14 -3.46
N GLU A 774 0.58 -5.43 -4.51
CA GLU A 774 1.34 -4.42 -5.22
C GLU A 774 0.38 -3.61 -6.11
N SER A 775 0.50 -2.28 -6.07
CA SER A 775 -0.21 -1.40 -7.00
C SER A 775 0.83 -0.73 -7.88
N HIS A 776 0.58 -0.73 -9.19
CA HIS A 776 1.44 0.03 -10.10
C HIS A 776 1.28 1.52 -9.85
N ASP A 777 2.39 2.18 -9.53
CA ASP A 777 2.43 3.62 -9.45
C ASP A 777 2.85 4.24 -10.79
N PHE A 778 1.91 4.90 -11.45
CA PHE A 778 2.18 5.63 -12.68
C PHE A 778 2.60 7.09 -12.42
N SER A 779 2.64 7.55 -11.16
CA SER A 779 2.86 8.96 -10.78
C SER A 779 4.23 9.48 -11.25
N ALA A 780 5.27 8.64 -11.17
CA ALA A 780 6.63 8.96 -11.61
C ALA A 780 6.83 8.92 -13.14
N GLY A 781 5.82 8.50 -13.91
CA GLY A 781 5.86 8.32 -15.38
C GLY A 781 5.95 9.58 -16.24
N VAL A 782 6.59 10.66 -15.79
CA VAL A 782 6.70 11.92 -16.54
C VAL A 782 7.45 11.78 -17.86
N ASN A 783 8.41 10.85 -17.93
CA ASN A 783 9.22 10.55 -19.11
C ASN A 783 8.59 9.47 -20.01
N GLY A 784 7.32 9.13 -19.77
CA GLY A 784 6.68 7.97 -20.37
C GLY A 784 7.07 6.70 -19.63
N GLY A 785 6.88 5.56 -20.27
CA GLY A 785 7.19 4.27 -19.69
C GLY A 785 6.69 3.12 -20.55
N MET A 786 6.74 1.92 -19.99
CA MET A 786 6.23 0.73 -20.65
C MET A 786 5.54 -0.20 -19.67
N THR A 787 4.60 -0.98 -20.19
CA THR A 787 3.94 -2.07 -19.49
C THR A 787 4.15 -3.38 -20.23
N ILE A 788 4.21 -4.48 -19.50
CA ILE A 788 4.24 -5.85 -20.02
C ILE A 788 3.14 -6.63 -19.31
N ASP A 789 2.14 -7.10 -20.05
CA ASP A 789 1.13 -8.06 -19.59
C ASP A 789 1.57 -9.47 -20.01
N PHE A 790 1.75 -10.36 -19.03
CA PHE A 790 2.19 -11.73 -19.24
C PHE A 790 1.01 -12.65 -19.58
N ALA A 791 0.83 -12.94 -20.87
CA ALA A 791 -0.28 -13.74 -21.37
C ALA A 791 -0.14 -15.25 -21.08
N GLY A 792 -1.29 -15.93 -20.91
CA GLY A 792 -1.38 -17.39 -20.88
C GLY A 792 -1.35 -18.02 -19.48
N VAL A 793 -1.13 -17.23 -18.44
CA VAL A 793 -1.12 -17.70 -17.03
C VAL A 793 -2.40 -18.46 -16.70
N GLY A 794 -3.55 -17.91 -17.11
CA GLY A 794 -4.85 -18.52 -16.88
C GLY A 794 -5.03 -19.91 -17.48
N SER A 795 -4.57 -20.13 -18.71
CA SER A 795 -4.67 -21.42 -19.37
C SER A 795 -3.62 -22.42 -18.89
N LEU A 796 -2.45 -21.95 -18.46
CA LEU A 796 -1.45 -22.78 -17.79
C LEU A 796 -1.93 -23.26 -16.42
N ASN A 797 -2.57 -22.40 -15.62
CA ASN A 797 -3.20 -22.79 -14.36
C ASN A 797 -4.32 -23.81 -14.59
N ALA A 798 -5.17 -23.59 -15.59
CA ALA A 798 -6.21 -24.56 -15.94
C ALA A 798 -5.63 -25.93 -16.34
N GLU A 799 -4.54 -25.97 -17.12
CA GLU A 799 -3.86 -27.24 -17.43
C GLU A 799 -3.24 -27.88 -16.18
N ALA A 800 -2.59 -27.08 -15.33
CA ALA A 800 -2.00 -27.53 -14.08
C ALA A 800 -3.06 -28.17 -13.15
N THR A 801 -4.21 -27.53 -12.99
CA THR A 801 -5.34 -28.04 -12.22
C THR A 801 -5.95 -29.27 -12.87
N ALA A 802 -6.23 -29.26 -14.18
CA ALA A 802 -6.70 -30.44 -14.92
C ALA A 802 -5.79 -31.65 -14.73
N ARG A 803 -4.46 -31.43 -14.75
CA ARG A 803 -3.46 -32.47 -14.56
C ARG A 803 -3.43 -33.00 -13.13
N ALA A 804 -3.49 -32.11 -12.14
CA ALA A 804 -3.59 -32.52 -10.74
C ALA A 804 -4.83 -33.39 -10.50
N LEU A 805 -5.99 -33.00 -11.03
CA LEU A 805 -7.19 -33.82 -10.93
C LEU A 805 -6.99 -35.15 -11.65
N ALA A 806 -6.59 -35.15 -12.92
CA ALA A 806 -6.53 -36.36 -13.74
C ALA A 806 -5.46 -37.40 -13.32
N GLU A 807 -4.49 -37.02 -12.49
CA GLU A 807 -3.42 -37.91 -11.99
C GLU A 807 -3.72 -38.47 -10.58
N ASN A 808 -4.73 -37.94 -9.87
CA ASN A 808 -5.08 -38.36 -8.52
C ASN A 808 -6.47 -39.00 -8.47
N SER A 809 -6.61 -40.09 -7.70
CA SER A 809 -7.89 -40.78 -7.50
C SER A 809 -8.60 -40.38 -6.20
N ASP A 810 -7.86 -39.84 -5.23
CA ASP A 810 -8.41 -39.28 -4.00
C ASP A 810 -8.63 -37.77 -4.15
N LEU A 811 -9.75 -37.27 -3.62
CA LEU A 811 -10.11 -35.86 -3.74
C LEU A 811 -9.14 -34.95 -2.95
N ASN A 812 -8.73 -35.34 -1.75
CA ASN A 812 -7.84 -34.50 -0.94
C ASN A 812 -6.45 -34.42 -1.56
N ASP A 813 -5.93 -35.56 -2.05
CA ASP A 813 -4.66 -35.60 -2.79
C ASP A 813 -4.75 -34.75 -4.06
N ALA A 814 -5.88 -34.79 -4.77
CA ALA A 814 -6.12 -33.98 -5.94
C ALA A 814 -6.09 -32.48 -5.61
N ILE A 815 -6.77 -32.04 -4.55
CA ILE A 815 -6.78 -30.64 -4.09
C ILE A 815 -5.38 -30.17 -3.68
N ALA A 816 -4.64 -30.97 -2.90
CA ALA A 816 -3.26 -30.64 -2.55
C ALA A 816 -2.36 -30.55 -3.80
N ALA A 817 -2.56 -31.45 -4.77
CA ALA A 817 -1.82 -31.44 -6.02
C ALA A 817 -2.13 -30.21 -6.90
N THR A 818 -3.36 -29.67 -6.90
CA THR A 818 -3.67 -28.46 -7.69
C THR A 818 -2.86 -27.27 -7.18
N ARG A 819 -2.79 -27.08 -5.85
CA ARG A 819 -1.95 -26.06 -5.19
C ARG A 819 -0.49 -26.15 -5.60
N ILE A 820 0.10 -27.34 -5.54
CA ILE A 820 1.51 -27.55 -5.90
C ILE A 820 1.75 -27.22 -7.38
N ARG A 821 0.86 -27.65 -8.28
CA ARG A 821 1.05 -27.46 -9.72
C ARG A 821 0.84 -26.01 -10.17
N GLU A 822 -0.19 -25.33 -9.68
CA GLU A 822 -0.35 -23.89 -9.95
C GLU A 822 0.77 -23.06 -9.29
N GLY A 823 1.34 -23.53 -8.17
CA GLY A 823 2.59 -23.00 -7.62
C GLY A 823 3.74 -23.04 -8.63
N GLY A 824 3.94 -24.18 -9.30
CA GLY A 824 4.96 -24.28 -10.36
C GLY A 824 4.71 -23.38 -11.58
N VAL A 825 3.44 -23.08 -11.92
CA VAL A 825 3.12 -22.08 -12.96
C VAL A 825 3.48 -20.67 -12.49
N THR A 826 3.26 -20.38 -11.20
CA THR A 826 3.67 -19.11 -10.58
C THR A 826 5.18 -18.95 -10.61
N ASP A 827 5.95 -19.97 -10.24
CA ASP A 827 7.41 -19.95 -10.30
C ASP A 827 7.93 -19.71 -11.73
N PHE A 828 7.30 -20.36 -12.72
CA PHE A 828 7.62 -20.14 -14.14
C PHE A 828 7.37 -18.68 -14.56
N LEU A 829 6.24 -18.10 -14.17
CA LEU A 829 5.89 -16.72 -14.44
C LEU A 829 6.85 -15.74 -13.75
N ASP A 830 7.21 -15.99 -12.50
CA ASP A 830 8.15 -15.17 -11.75
C ASP A 830 9.57 -15.23 -12.32
N GLY A 831 9.96 -16.39 -12.87
CA GLY A 831 11.16 -16.51 -13.69
C GLY A 831 11.12 -15.64 -14.96
N LEU A 832 9.97 -15.61 -15.66
CA LEU A 832 9.79 -14.73 -16.83
C LEU A 832 9.87 -13.25 -16.45
N LYS A 833 9.16 -12.82 -15.40
CA LYS A 833 9.20 -11.44 -14.90
C LYS A 833 10.59 -11.01 -14.49
N THR A 834 11.34 -11.90 -13.83
CA THR A 834 12.72 -11.63 -13.39
C THR A 834 13.62 -11.40 -14.60
N ARG A 835 13.58 -12.28 -15.60
CA ARG A 835 14.34 -12.09 -16.85
C ARG A 835 13.93 -10.82 -17.59
N SER A 836 12.64 -10.50 -17.65
CA SER A 836 12.16 -9.27 -18.27
C SER A 836 12.65 -8.02 -17.52
N ARG A 837 12.65 -8.03 -16.18
CA ARG A 837 13.17 -6.95 -15.33
C ARG A 837 14.66 -6.72 -15.56
N GLU A 838 15.45 -7.80 -15.56
CA GLU A 838 16.89 -7.76 -15.82
C GLU A 838 17.17 -7.20 -17.22
N THR A 839 16.44 -7.68 -18.22
CA THR A 839 16.56 -7.21 -19.62
C THR A 839 16.24 -5.72 -19.75
N ILE A 840 15.16 -5.22 -19.13
CA ILE A 840 14.83 -3.79 -19.15
C ILE A 840 15.94 -2.98 -18.49
N THR A 841 16.39 -3.42 -17.31
CA THR A 841 17.42 -2.73 -16.52
C THR A 841 18.75 -2.67 -17.28
N GLU A 842 19.16 -3.77 -17.91
CA GLU A 842 20.38 -3.83 -18.72
C GLU A 842 20.29 -2.88 -19.91
N VAL A 843 19.24 -3.00 -20.74
CA VAL A 843 19.08 -2.19 -21.95
C VAL A 843 19.04 -0.71 -21.60
N LEU A 844 18.22 -0.30 -20.64
CA LEU A 844 18.12 1.11 -20.23
C LEU A 844 19.43 1.61 -19.57
N GLY A 845 20.11 0.74 -18.82
CA GLY A 845 21.42 1.02 -18.23
C GLY A 845 22.49 1.37 -19.28
N ARG A 846 22.51 0.69 -20.44
CA ARG A 846 23.41 1.03 -21.57
C ARG A 846 23.21 2.45 -22.09
N HIS A 847 22.01 3.00 -21.92
CA HIS A 847 21.63 4.35 -22.32
C HIS A 847 21.70 5.36 -21.16
N ASN A 848 22.26 4.99 -20.01
CA ASN A 848 22.31 5.79 -18.77
C ASN A 848 20.91 6.21 -18.28
N ILE A 849 19.90 5.37 -18.49
CA ILE A 849 18.54 5.54 -17.98
C ILE A 849 18.35 4.58 -16.82
N THR A 850 18.11 5.09 -15.62
CA THR A 850 17.65 4.26 -14.49
C THR A 850 16.16 4.01 -14.62
N VAL A 851 15.66 2.93 -14.03
CA VAL A 851 14.26 2.52 -14.17
C VAL A 851 13.73 2.01 -12.83
N ASP A 852 12.52 2.42 -12.49
CA ASP A 852 11.73 1.82 -11.43
C ASP A 852 10.80 0.78 -12.05
N ILE A 853 10.78 -0.44 -11.50
CA ILE A 853 10.02 -1.56 -12.06
C ILE A 853 9.15 -2.16 -10.98
N THR A 854 7.84 -2.00 -11.12
CA THR A 854 6.83 -2.62 -10.25
C THR A 854 6.24 -3.84 -10.95
N VAL A 855 6.05 -4.93 -10.21
CA VAL A 855 5.42 -6.15 -10.70
C VAL A 855 4.23 -6.47 -9.81
N SER A 856 3.06 -6.71 -10.40
CA SER A 856 1.83 -7.06 -9.69
C SER A 856 1.06 -8.10 -10.51
N GLY A 857 0.80 -9.28 -9.93
CA GLY A 857 0.07 -10.33 -10.66
C GLY A 857 0.81 -10.73 -11.94
N ASP A 858 0.14 -10.69 -13.08
CA ASP A 858 0.69 -10.91 -14.42
C ASP A 858 1.15 -9.62 -15.13
N ASP A 859 1.16 -8.48 -14.43
CA ASP A 859 1.56 -7.19 -14.97
C ASP A 859 2.96 -6.75 -14.47
N LEU A 860 3.71 -6.11 -15.36
CA LEU A 860 4.96 -5.40 -15.07
C LEU A 860 4.89 -4.00 -15.63
N VAL A 861 5.21 -2.99 -14.82
CA VAL A 861 5.30 -1.59 -15.23
C VAL A 861 6.72 -1.10 -15.00
N ALA A 862 7.31 -0.48 -16.02
CA ALA A 862 8.64 0.08 -15.98
C ALA A 862 8.58 1.59 -16.23
N ILE A 863 9.01 2.37 -15.23
CA ILE A 863 9.02 3.82 -15.21
C ILE A 863 10.47 4.33 -15.28
N PRO A 864 10.92 4.80 -16.45
CA PRO A 864 12.28 5.24 -16.67
C PRO A 864 12.53 6.68 -16.15
N SER A 865 13.75 6.94 -15.69
CA SER A 865 14.22 8.28 -15.31
C SER A 865 14.49 9.21 -16.50
N GLY A 866 14.38 8.69 -17.73
CA GLY A 866 14.61 9.42 -18.98
C GLY A 866 13.74 8.88 -20.11
N VAL A 867 13.61 9.63 -21.20
CA VAL A 867 12.73 9.30 -22.32
C VAL A 867 13.23 8.05 -23.07
N ILE A 868 12.35 7.06 -23.26
CA ILE A 868 12.64 5.87 -24.07
C ILE A 868 12.45 6.23 -25.54
N THR A 869 13.54 6.48 -26.26
CA THR A 869 13.48 6.81 -27.70
C THR A 869 13.02 5.61 -28.54
N PRO A 870 12.51 5.81 -29.77
CA PRO A 870 12.10 4.71 -30.64
C PRO A 870 13.20 3.68 -30.95
N GLN A 871 14.48 4.09 -30.89
CA GLN A 871 15.60 3.17 -31.04
C GLN A 871 15.73 2.26 -29.82
N ILE A 872 15.62 2.82 -28.61
CA ILE A 872 15.66 2.07 -27.35
C ILE A 872 14.45 1.15 -27.24
N GLN A 873 13.26 1.58 -27.67
CA GLN A 873 12.08 0.73 -27.73
C GLN A 873 12.32 -0.53 -28.57
N ARG A 874 12.89 -0.40 -29.78
CA ARG A 874 13.22 -1.56 -30.63
C ARG A 874 14.26 -2.48 -29.99
N GLU A 875 15.28 -1.90 -29.36
CA GLU A 875 16.32 -2.65 -28.64
C GLU A 875 15.74 -3.45 -27.48
N LEU A 876 14.81 -2.85 -26.71
CA LEU A 876 14.06 -3.53 -25.65
C LEU A 876 13.26 -4.70 -26.21
N ILE A 877 12.51 -4.51 -27.30
CA ILE A 877 11.69 -5.59 -27.88
C ILE A 877 12.54 -6.74 -28.42
N LEU A 878 13.69 -6.45 -29.04
CA LEU A 878 14.61 -7.50 -29.48
C LEU A 878 15.19 -8.27 -28.29
N ALA A 879 15.66 -7.57 -27.26
CA ALA A 879 16.24 -8.20 -26.08
C ALA A 879 15.19 -9.03 -25.30
N GLN A 880 13.96 -8.54 -25.16
CA GLN A 880 12.87 -9.30 -24.54
C GLN A 880 12.51 -10.58 -25.32
N ALA A 881 12.55 -10.52 -26.65
CA ALA A 881 12.29 -11.69 -27.47
C ALA A 881 13.37 -12.76 -27.34
N GLU A 882 14.62 -12.37 -27.04
CA GLU A 882 15.73 -13.30 -26.79
C GLU A 882 15.72 -13.85 -25.35
N ALA A 883 15.27 -13.07 -24.38
CA ALA A 883 15.34 -13.41 -22.95
C ALA A 883 14.15 -14.27 -22.43
N GLY A 884 13.12 -14.50 -23.23
CA GLY A 884 11.89 -15.13 -22.75
C GLY A 884 11.08 -15.85 -23.80
N VAL A 885 9.78 -16.00 -23.54
CA VAL A 885 8.83 -16.59 -24.48
C VAL A 885 8.09 -15.44 -25.19
N PRO A 886 8.43 -15.08 -26.44
CA PRO A 886 7.94 -13.86 -27.09
C PRO A 886 6.42 -13.68 -27.02
N SER A 887 5.67 -14.73 -27.35
CA SER A 887 4.20 -14.66 -27.35
C SER A 887 3.53 -14.55 -25.99
N SER A 888 4.26 -14.78 -24.89
CA SER A 888 3.72 -14.59 -23.55
C SER A 888 3.80 -13.13 -23.10
N MET A 889 4.34 -12.21 -23.90
CA MET A 889 4.49 -10.80 -23.52
C MET A 889 3.64 -9.90 -24.43
N ARG A 890 2.75 -9.11 -23.83
CA ARG A 890 2.08 -7.99 -24.50
C ARG A 890 2.72 -6.70 -24.01
N VAL A 891 3.44 -6.02 -24.89
CA VAL A 891 4.20 -4.82 -24.50
C VAL A 891 3.48 -3.57 -24.98
N SER A 892 3.31 -2.58 -24.11
CA SER A 892 2.80 -1.26 -24.49
C SER A 892 3.69 -0.15 -23.96
N PHE A 893 4.11 0.77 -24.84
CA PHE A 893 4.80 2.00 -24.48
C PHE A 893 3.79 3.15 -24.44
N PHE A 894 3.90 3.99 -23.40
CA PHE A 894 3.15 5.23 -23.28
C PHE A 894 4.09 6.45 -23.30
N PRO A 895 3.66 7.59 -23.86
CA PRO A 895 4.57 8.67 -24.19
C PRO A 895 4.90 9.57 -22.98
N ALA A 896 5.97 10.35 -23.10
CA ALA A 896 6.32 11.38 -22.13
C ALA A 896 5.34 12.57 -22.15
N GLY A 897 5.36 13.38 -21.08
CA GLY A 897 4.66 14.67 -21.05
C GLY A 897 3.16 14.59 -20.76
N MET A 898 2.66 13.46 -20.29
CA MET A 898 1.28 13.33 -19.82
C MET A 898 1.09 13.99 -18.45
N ALA A 899 0.20 14.97 -18.36
CA ALA A 899 -0.05 15.72 -17.13
C ALA A 899 -0.85 14.93 -16.08
N ASP A 900 -1.78 14.08 -16.52
CA ASP A 900 -2.65 13.29 -15.65
C ASP A 900 -2.10 11.86 -15.48
N VAL A 901 -1.98 11.41 -14.22
CA VAL A 901 -1.45 10.09 -13.87
C VAL A 901 -2.39 8.97 -14.32
N ASN A 902 -3.71 9.17 -14.16
CA ASN A 902 -4.71 8.18 -14.53
C ASN A 902 -4.71 7.92 -16.05
N SER A 903 -4.52 8.98 -16.83
CA SER A 903 -4.37 8.89 -18.29
C SER A 903 -3.22 7.97 -18.72
N ARG A 904 -2.13 7.86 -17.94
CA ARG A 904 -0.98 6.99 -18.28
C ARG A 904 -1.36 5.52 -18.24
N ALA A 905 -2.02 5.09 -17.16
CA ALA A 905 -2.51 3.73 -17.00
C ALA A 905 -3.54 3.37 -18.08
N VAL A 906 -4.46 4.29 -18.39
CA VAL A 906 -5.47 4.10 -19.44
C VAL A 906 -4.82 3.93 -20.82
N ILE A 907 -3.85 4.77 -21.17
CA ILE A 907 -3.18 4.68 -22.48
C ILE A 907 -2.37 3.39 -22.62
N ALA A 908 -1.68 2.96 -21.55
CA ALA A 908 -0.99 1.67 -21.54
C ALA A 908 -1.97 0.50 -21.78
N ALA A 909 -3.10 0.48 -21.07
CA ALA A 909 -4.15 -0.53 -21.26
C ALA A 909 -4.78 -0.47 -22.67
N GLN A 910 -4.89 0.72 -23.26
CA GLN A 910 -5.37 0.87 -24.64
C GLN A 910 -4.40 0.23 -25.65
N GLY A 911 -3.10 0.41 -25.47
CA GLY A 911 -2.09 -0.23 -26.32
C GLY A 911 -2.07 -1.75 -26.18
N GLU A 912 -2.27 -2.29 -24.98
CA GLU A 912 -2.47 -3.72 -24.75
C GLU A 912 -3.74 -4.24 -25.44
N GLY A 913 -4.84 -3.48 -25.38
CA GLY A 913 -6.10 -3.82 -26.06
C GLY A 913 -5.99 -3.88 -27.60
N ILE A 914 -5.19 -2.99 -28.19
CA ILE A 914 -4.86 -3.01 -29.62
C ILE A 914 -4.03 -4.25 -29.97
N GLU A 915 -3.02 -4.59 -29.17
CA GLU A 915 -2.22 -5.83 -29.32
C GLU A 915 -3.11 -7.08 -29.30
N LYS A 916 -4.00 -7.19 -28.30
CA LYS A 916 -4.94 -8.31 -28.16
C LYS A 916 -5.80 -8.46 -29.43
N THR A 917 -6.28 -7.33 -29.95
CA THR A 917 -7.09 -7.30 -31.17
C THR A 917 -6.28 -7.73 -32.39
N LEU A 918 -5.03 -7.27 -32.51
CA LEU A 918 -4.12 -7.68 -33.58
C LEU A 918 -3.85 -9.20 -33.53
N ARG A 919 -3.44 -9.72 -32.37
CA ARG A 919 -3.08 -11.13 -32.22
C ARG A 919 -4.24 -12.05 -32.62
N ALA A 920 -5.46 -11.75 -32.15
CA ALA A 920 -6.65 -12.53 -32.51
C ALA A 920 -6.92 -12.58 -34.02
N ARG A 921 -6.59 -11.53 -34.77
CA ARG A 921 -6.75 -11.51 -36.24
C ARG A 921 -5.67 -12.33 -36.95
N LEU A 922 -4.44 -12.26 -36.44
CA LEU A 922 -3.31 -13.01 -37.00
C LEU A 922 -3.42 -14.52 -36.80
N GLU A 923 -4.18 -15.01 -35.82
CA GLU A 923 -4.42 -16.45 -35.61
C GLU A 923 -4.99 -17.19 -36.84
N SER A 924 -5.65 -16.46 -37.76
CA SER A 924 -6.17 -17.01 -39.01
C SER A 924 -5.21 -16.91 -40.20
N ARG A 925 -4.08 -16.23 -40.01
CA ARG A 925 -3.14 -15.85 -41.07
C ARG A 925 -1.73 -16.39 -40.85
N PHE A 926 -1.36 -16.60 -39.59
CA PHE A 926 -0.06 -17.09 -39.15
C PHE A 926 -0.28 -18.43 -38.45
N THR A 927 0.67 -19.33 -38.61
CA THR A 927 0.74 -20.56 -37.82
C THR A 927 0.97 -20.24 -36.35
N GLN A 928 0.62 -21.18 -35.47
CA GLN A 928 0.80 -20.99 -34.04
C GLN A 928 2.28 -20.82 -33.66
N ASP A 929 3.19 -21.53 -34.33
CA ASP A 929 4.62 -21.43 -34.06
C ASP A 929 5.19 -20.07 -34.50
N GLU A 930 4.73 -19.54 -35.63
CA GLU A 930 5.07 -18.18 -36.05
C GLU A 930 4.59 -17.17 -35.00
N LEU A 931 3.33 -17.25 -34.55
CA LEU A 931 2.82 -16.34 -33.52
C LEU A 931 3.53 -16.48 -32.17
N ARG A 932 3.98 -17.69 -31.84
CA ARG A 932 4.74 -17.97 -30.61
C ARG A 932 6.11 -17.30 -30.59
N SER A 933 6.71 -17.13 -31.77
CA SER A 933 8.02 -16.50 -31.96
C SER A 933 8.01 -14.97 -32.01
N LEU A 934 6.84 -14.34 -31.97
CA LEU A 934 6.69 -12.89 -32.19
C LEU A 934 6.26 -12.14 -30.94
N ILE A 935 6.95 -11.02 -30.66
CA ILE A 935 6.46 -9.95 -29.79
C ILE A 935 5.76 -8.90 -30.65
N PHE A 936 4.58 -8.49 -30.22
CA PHE A 936 3.88 -7.32 -30.76
C PHE A 936 3.86 -6.26 -29.66
N ALA A 937 4.60 -5.17 -29.88
CA ALA A 937 4.64 -4.06 -28.95
C ALA A 937 3.96 -2.84 -29.57
N THR A 938 3.05 -2.21 -28.82
CA THR A 938 2.36 -0.99 -29.25
C THR A 938 3.07 0.22 -28.66
N ASN A 939 3.34 1.23 -29.48
CA ASN A 939 3.91 2.50 -29.06
C ASN A 939 2.85 3.60 -29.22
N MET A 940 2.25 3.99 -28.10
CA MET A 940 1.19 5.00 -28.05
C MET A 940 1.82 6.40 -28.13
N GLN A 941 1.35 7.25 -29.05
CA GLN A 941 1.92 8.60 -29.25
C GLN A 941 1.03 9.73 -28.74
N GLY A 942 -0.21 9.44 -28.34
CA GLY A 942 -1.13 10.44 -27.76
C GLY A 942 -0.84 10.71 -26.29
N THR A 943 -0.94 11.97 -25.88
CA THR A 943 -0.81 12.38 -24.47
C THR A 943 -2.14 12.40 -23.71
N SER A 944 -3.24 12.02 -24.38
CA SER A 944 -4.57 11.89 -23.81
C SER A 944 -5.22 10.56 -24.27
N PRO A 945 -6.02 9.89 -23.42
CA PRO A 945 -6.71 8.66 -23.78
C PRO A 945 -7.51 8.80 -25.08
N GLY A 946 -7.41 7.78 -25.95
CA GLY A 946 -8.17 7.75 -27.21
C GLY A 946 -7.67 8.65 -28.34
N SER A 947 -6.49 9.25 -28.20
CA SER A 947 -5.92 10.19 -29.17
C SER A 947 -4.51 9.80 -29.65
N GLY A 948 -4.05 10.41 -30.74
CA GLY A 948 -2.70 10.23 -31.27
C GLY A 948 -2.54 9.01 -32.18
N ALA A 949 -1.31 8.82 -32.67
CA ALA A 949 -0.97 7.66 -33.48
C ALA A 949 -0.52 6.47 -32.62
N VAL A 950 -0.59 5.27 -33.17
CA VAL A 950 -0.11 4.03 -32.55
C VAL A 950 0.84 3.35 -33.52
N GLU A 951 2.08 3.14 -33.10
CA GLU A 951 3.06 2.41 -33.90
C GLU A 951 3.17 0.95 -33.42
N LEU A 952 3.41 0.03 -34.35
CA LEU A 952 3.71 -1.37 -34.04
C LEU A 952 5.22 -1.62 -34.13
N ILE A 953 5.77 -2.22 -33.07
CA ILE A 953 7.16 -2.67 -32.99
C ILE A 953 7.16 -4.20 -32.85
N THR A 954 8.01 -4.88 -33.62
CA THR A 954 8.19 -6.34 -33.52
C THR A 954 9.67 -6.71 -33.44
N ASN A 955 9.95 -7.94 -33.02
CA ASN A 955 11.30 -8.52 -32.96
C ASN A 955 11.87 -8.97 -34.33
N GLY A 956 11.23 -8.61 -35.44
CA GLY A 956 11.69 -8.96 -36.79
C GLY A 956 11.38 -10.41 -37.19
N GLY A 957 12.23 -11.00 -38.03
CA GLY A 957 12.08 -12.40 -38.49
C GLY A 957 10.97 -12.66 -39.52
N LEU A 958 10.20 -11.64 -39.89
CA LEU A 958 9.08 -11.76 -40.84
C LEU A 958 9.54 -11.65 -42.30
N THR A 959 9.02 -12.53 -43.15
CA THR A 959 9.12 -12.41 -44.60
C THR A 959 8.37 -11.16 -45.09
N GLY A 960 8.72 -10.66 -46.29
CA GLY A 960 8.03 -9.50 -46.87
C GLY A 960 6.52 -9.70 -47.08
N THR A 961 6.05 -10.95 -47.19
CA THR A 961 4.61 -11.27 -47.24
C THR A 961 3.99 -11.20 -45.85
N GLN A 962 4.61 -11.81 -44.84
CA GLN A 962 4.13 -11.75 -43.45
C GLN A 962 4.10 -10.32 -42.93
N GLN A 963 5.13 -9.50 -43.23
CA GLN A 963 5.17 -8.09 -42.83
C GLN A 963 3.98 -7.30 -43.40
N ARG A 964 3.59 -7.58 -44.66
CA ARG A 964 2.45 -6.93 -45.31
C ARG A 964 1.13 -7.32 -44.65
N ILE A 965 0.95 -8.60 -44.37
CA ILE A 965 -0.22 -9.11 -43.64
C ILE A 965 -0.29 -8.48 -42.26
N LEU A 966 0.84 -8.43 -41.54
CA LEU A 966 0.93 -7.82 -40.22
C LEU A 966 0.48 -6.36 -40.25
N GLN A 967 0.99 -5.55 -41.18
CA GLN A 967 0.63 -4.14 -41.29
C GLN A 967 -0.85 -3.92 -41.62
N GLU A 968 -1.40 -4.74 -42.53
CA GLU A 968 -2.82 -4.71 -42.88
C GLU A 968 -3.70 -5.06 -41.67
N GLU A 969 -3.36 -6.14 -40.95
CA GLU A 969 -4.14 -6.58 -39.80
C GLU A 969 -3.97 -5.62 -38.60
N PHE A 970 -2.82 -4.96 -38.44
CA PHE A 970 -2.61 -3.90 -37.44
C PHE A 970 -3.50 -2.69 -37.69
N THR A 971 -3.54 -2.19 -38.93
CA THR A 971 -4.45 -1.10 -39.34
C THR A 971 -5.90 -1.45 -39.02
N ASN A 972 -6.30 -2.69 -39.32
CA ASN A 972 -7.64 -3.18 -39.01
C ASN A 972 -7.89 -3.32 -37.50
N ALA A 973 -6.90 -3.76 -36.73
CA ALA A 973 -7.01 -3.90 -35.28
C ALA A 973 -7.25 -2.55 -34.60
N VAL A 974 -6.48 -1.51 -34.96
CA VAL A 974 -6.68 -0.14 -34.46
C VAL A 974 -8.08 0.37 -34.81
N ARG A 975 -8.54 0.18 -36.05
CA ARG A 975 -9.88 0.59 -36.49
C ARG A 975 -11.00 -0.10 -35.70
N ILE A 976 -10.90 -1.41 -35.49
CA ILE A 976 -11.90 -2.18 -34.72
C ILE A 976 -11.89 -1.72 -33.26
N TYR A 977 -10.71 -1.53 -32.68
CA TYR A 977 -10.57 -1.06 -31.31
C TYR A 977 -11.19 0.34 -31.12
N ASN A 978 -10.94 1.26 -32.06
CA ASN A 978 -11.58 2.58 -32.11
C ASN A 978 -13.10 2.48 -32.16
N GLN A 979 -13.65 1.65 -33.05
CA GLN A 979 -15.10 1.49 -33.21
C GLN A 979 -15.77 0.93 -31.96
N ARG A 980 -15.15 -0.06 -31.31
CA ARG A 980 -15.70 -0.68 -30.10
C ARG A 980 -15.74 0.27 -28.91
N ASN A 981 -14.73 1.13 -28.78
CA ASN A 981 -14.54 1.96 -27.60
C ASN A 981 -14.84 3.46 -27.85
N ASN A 982 -15.36 3.81 -29.03
CA ASN A 982 -15.61 5.19 -29.46
C ASN A 982 -14.35 6.10 -29.36
N LEU A 983 -13.21 5.61 -29.85
CA LEU A 983 -11.90 6.29 -29.82
C LEU A 983 -11.43 6.69 -31.23
N ASN A 984 -10.36 7.49 -31.33
CA ASN A 984 -9.87 8.05 -32.59
C ASN A 984 -8.35 7.91 -32.78
N PHE A 985 -7.79 6.72 -32.51
CA PHE A 985 -6.38 6.46 -32.80
C PHE A 985 -6.08 6.40 -34.30
N ALA A 986 -4.92 6.93 -34.71
CA ALA A 986 -4.39 6.75 -36.05
C ALA A 986 -3.41 5.54 -36.07
N PRO A 987 -3.60 4.54 -36.94
CA PRO A 987 -2.64 3.44 -37.10
C PRO A 987 -1.36 3.83 -37.86
#